data_AF-A0A093Y240-F1
#
_entry.id   AF-A0A093Y240-F1
#
_cell.length_a   1.000
_cell.length_b   1.000
_cell.length_c   1.000
_cell.angle_alpha   90.00
_cell.angle_beta   90.00
_cell.angle_gamma   90.00
#
_symmetry.space_group_name_H-M   'P 1'
#
loop_
_entity.id
_entity.type
_entity.pdbx_description
1 polymer ?
#
loop_
_entity_poly.entity_id
_entity_poly.type
_entity_poly.pdbx_seq_one_letter_code
_entity_poly.pdbx_strand_id
1 'polypeptide(L)'
;FTKDLLTNPAVRDTHDVRHELVAAASSNSAPRAQDFINACGGPSTAKAYGSYAELVADANIDIVYIATPHSHHFQNAMLALEAGKNVLCEKSLTVNAAQTKKLYAVAKEKKLFFMEAVWTRCFPLSIKIREMITSGEIGEVVRVVSDLSFPEHAEGGKLTFPNENRMVNMDLAGGALLDIGIYSLTWVFQTMYTTQPKPREAPTVLAAIQKYAETGADEMTSMILQFPKHNAMGIALTGLRAGYKGGKNYGPAITITGTKGEIQVDGPAYCPTHYRVIMNDNPEKVTEVECAIPKDPERDNYGGGMFWEADEAARCLRDGKLESEWISWEESTLIMETMDEVRRQGGLKYSDLIESTEYDPKSPLNVVTEQHRITTMSFVESSKPAQAALLHWVNTFPLDRKARSLVDLSDGKLLYQVMADIDPGFTRRRSDDKNTFQAVIRGLRYFIVTECGDCEELVESPGFIAISADGETGDILELTSFLLVAAINGPRREEYITTIMTFDEAVQSEIKVIIEQRMKEAHDAKEPGDKIYQAPPNHAGQDEFQLEYRYGVLLGQNRELEQEKDQLTKQNADLTTRLTHLQENNDSLQDHLRDAEDRLNAPIRDDETLHRIRTLEDKVRERDEVIETLEGQREQDREKMARMTRDLANLKDADSRLIQVQDEVKELEFKNEDLTKKANTVDHYKKKLELQKDLQKNFKDLELENEEMKAQFQNFEKLAERNSSLEASQRQFQNSISKAEMEIFEIGSQKKMLEAENAEMVYQLATQEEKCAQYEQKIFELQEQSPLPEISPHGQNLAEMMQNSDADRQANVENYKLKAENALLKGNTLAAKENSSLRAQLDEADAHAKVIEGKYREAFEKDVISQQQLRAMMNLVDDNKKDQAFVELKRSHDSLTEEMAALQKNLTALEAEHEDAKRELLMATSDLSMVDKEEIDALEELKATQESLSQSFENELTALKGKYKALLIDYEAQKSQLIESLLANNKLREALEKTTDIEPPAVDDETNEETPAPPAQPNAEEVLKKDATIAELQAQVKELEENGNDAQKVALERENDNLKREYGMMTMAWYDLSSRVQSNTVMLQRRSEVSKSWINKQRRAVNPTGRR
;
A
#
# COMPACT_ATOMS: atom_id res chain seq x y z
N PHE A 1 -22.74 11.57 -16.15
CA PHE A 1 -23.85 10.71 -16.61
C PHE A 1 -25.21 11.40 -16.54
N THR A 2 -25.94 11.43 -15.41
CA THR A 2 -27.34 11.93 -15.39
C THR A 2 -27.53 13.36 -15.89
N LYS A 3 -26.58 14.28 -15.61
CA LYS A 3 -26.61 15.64 -16.17
C LYS A 3 -26.33 15.69 -17.68
N ASP A 4 -25.58 14.72 -18.21
CA ASP A 4 -25.30 14.54 -19.65
C ASP A 4 -26.51 13.98 -20.40
N LEU A 5 -27.19 12.96 -19.83
CA LEU A 5 -28.44 12.41 -20.40
C LEU A 5 -29.48 13.49 -20.68
N LEU A 6 -29.57 14.46 -19.76
CA LEU A 6 -30.49 15.59 -19.83
C LEU A 6 -30.03 16.70 -20.79
N THR A 7 -28.90 16.56 -21.49
CA THR A 7 -28.49 17.52 -22.54
C THR A 7 -29.13 17.20 -23.88
N ASN A 8 -29.60 18.24 -24.58
CA ASN A 8 -30.27 18.15 -25.87
C ASN A 8 -29.40 17.41 -26.92
N PRO A 9 -29.83 16.23 -27.44
CA PRO A 9 -29.02 15.44 -28.37
C PRO A 9 -28.58 16.16 -29.65
N ALA A 10 -29.30 17.20 -30.08
CA ALA A 10 -28.95 17.99 -31.26
C ALA A 10 -27.62 18.74 -31.12
N VAL A 11 -27.17 19.08 -29.90
CA VAL A 11 -25.89 19.81 -29.69
C VAL A 11 -24.66 18.98 -30.10
N ARG A 12 -24.85 17.67 -30.27
CA ARG A 12 -23.84 16.67 -30.65
C ARG A 12 -24.26 15.88 -31.90
N ASP A 13 -25.04 16.54 -32.77
CA ASP A 13 -25.58 16.01 -34.05
C ASP A 13 -26.39 14.70 -33.94
N THR A 14 -26.82 14.35 -32.73
CA THR A 14 -27.59 13.12 -32.48
C THR A 14 -29.09 13.39 -32.62
N HIS A 15 -29.70 12.74 -33.60
CA HIS A 15 -31.10 12.94 -34.00
C HIS A 15 -31.90 11.62 -34.02
N ASP A 16 -31.22 10.49 -33.81
CA ASP A 16 -31.71 9.12 -34.02
C ASP A 16 -32.07 8.37 -32.73
N VAL A 17 -31.81 8.99 -31.57
CA VAL A 17 -32.13 8.52 -30.21
C VAL A 17 -32.49 9.71 -29.30
N ARG A 18 -33.14 9.43 -28.17
CA ARG A 18 -33.45 10.40 -27.11
C ARG A 18 -33.35 9.72 -25.74
N HIS A 19 -33.10 10.50 -24.69
CA HIS A 19 -33.00 10.02 -23.31
C HIS A 19 -34.11 10.61 -22.44
N GLU A 20 -34.61 9.84 -21.47
CA GLU A 20 -35.62 10.29 -20.52
C GLU A 20 -35.31 9.73 -19.12
N LEU A 21 -35.15 10.61 -18.13
CA LEU A 21 -34.92 10.20 -16.73
C LEU A 21 -36.27 9.88 -16.08
N VAL A 22 -36.69 8.62 -16.13
CA VAL A 22 -37.98 8.16 -15.57
C VAL A 22 -37.94 7.85 -14.08
N ALA A 23 -36.77 7.50 -13.52
CA ALA A 23 -36.62 7.16 -12.10
C ALA A 23 -35.16 7.24 -11.61
N ALA A 24 -34.98 7.29 -10.29
CA ALA A 24 -33.71 7.04 -9.60
C ALA A 24 -33.98 6.31 -8.26
N ALA A 25 -32.95 5.68 -7.70
CA ALA A 25 -33.06 4.94 -6.43
C ALA A 25 -31.85 5.15 -5.53
N SER A 26 -32.08 5.02 -4.23
CA SER A 26 -31.05 4.78 -3.23
C SER A 26 -31.16 3.34 -2.72
N SER A 27 -30.15 2.82 -2.04
CA SER A 27 -30.21 1.49 -1.41
C SER A 27 -31.14 1.43 -0.20
N ASN A 28 -31.45 2.59 0.42
CA ASN A 28 -32.29 2.66 1.63
C ASN A 28 -33.10 3.96 1.83
N SER A 29 -33.17 4.88 0.84
CA SER A 29 -33.72 6.23 1.06
C SER A 29 -34.32 6.87 -0.20
N ALA A 30 -35.66 6.84 -0.29
CA ALA A 30 -36.38 7.54 -1.36
C ALA A 30 -36.17 9.08 -1.31
N PRO A 31 -36.08 9.76 -0.14
CA PRO A 31 -35.71 11.17 -0.09
C PRO A 31 -34.36 11.47 -0.77
N ARG A 32 -33.31 10.70 -0.49
CA ARG A 32 -31.99 10.87 -1.14
C ARG A 32 -32.06 10.67 -2.66
N ALA A 33 -32.90 9.75 -3.14
CA ALA A 33 -33.13 9.57 -4.58
C ALA A 33 -33.87 10.78 -5.20
N GLN A 34 -34.82 11.38 -4.48
CA GLN A 34 -35.51 12.60 -4.92
C GLN A 34 -34.56 13.81 -4.94
N ASP A 35 -33.74 13.98 -3.91
CA ASP A 35 -32.74 15.04 -3.82
C ASP A 35 -31.71 14.93 -4.96
N PHE A 36 -31.31 13.70 -5.32
CA PHE A 36 -30.45 13.44 -6.48
C PHE A 36 -31.10 13.83 -7.82
N ILE A 37 -32.37 13.47 -8.04
CA ILE A 37 -33.15 13.90 -9.22
C ILE A 37 -33.18 15.43 -9.30
N ASN A 38 -33.50 16.10 -8.18
CA ASN A 38 -33.58 17.55 -8.08
C ASN A 38 -32.22 18.21 -8.38
N ALA A 39 -31.13 17.72 -7.79
CA ALA A 39 -29.77 18.23 -7.97
C ALA A 39 -29.18 17.98 -9.38
N CYS A 40 -29.74 17.02 -10.13
CA CYS A 40 -29.44 16.81 -11.54
C CYS A 40 -30.24 17.74 -12.48
N GLY A 41 -31.26 18.43 -11.97
CA GLY A 41 -32.26 19.13 -12.77
C GLY A 41 -33.11 18.18 -13.61
N GLY A 42 -33.44 17.01 -13.05
CA GLY A 42 -34.34 16.03 -13.67
C GLY A 42 -35.82 16.48 -13.65
N PRO A 43 -36.68 15.84 -14.44
CA PRO A 43 -38.09 16.22 -14.52
C PRO A 43 -38.85 15.82 -13.25
N SER A 44 -39.86 16.60 -12.87
CA SER A 44 -40.72 16.32 -11.70
C SER A 44 -41.63 15.07 -11.86
N THR A 45 -41.62 14.44 -13.03
CA THR A 45 -42.23 13.14 -13.31
C THR A 45 -41.35 11.95 -12.94
N ALA A 46 -40.05 12.17 -12.70
CA ALA A 46 -39.11 11.12 -12.35
C ALA A 46 -39.38 10.57 -10.94
N LYS A 47 -39.51 9.25 -10.80
CA LYS A 47 -39.81 8.60 -9.52
C LYS A 47 -38.57 8.40 -8.66
N ALA A 48 -38.69 8.66 -7.37
CA ALA A 48 -37.65 8.37 -6.38
C ALA A 48 -37.97 7.08 -5.59
N TYR A 49 -37.06 6.11 -5.63
CA TYR A 49 -37.22 4.79 -4.99
C TYR A 49 -36.33 4.60 -3.76
N GLY A 50 -36.84 3.85 -2.78
CA GLY A 50 -36.18 3.61 -1.49
C GLY A 50 -35.20 2.44 -1.50
N SER A 51 -35.27 1.59 -2.52
CA SER A 51 -34.41 0.43 -2.72
C SER A 51 -34.21 0.15 -4.22
N TYR A 52 -33.12 -0.55 -4.56
CA TYR A 52 -32.88 -1.01 -5.93
C TYR A 52 -33.91 -2.06 -6.39
N ALA A 53 -34.46 -2.85 -5.46
CA ALA A 53 -35.49 -3.84 -5.73
C ALA A 53 -36.81 -3.22 -6.22
N GLU A 54 -37.23 -2.09 -5.64
CA GLU A 54 -38.41 -1.35 -6.12
C GLU A 54 -38.18 -0.72 -7.50
N LEU A 55 -36.97 -0.23 -7.77
CA LEU A 55 -36.60 0.35 -9.06
C LEU A 55 -36.70 -0.69 -10.18
N VAL A 56 -36.03 -1.84 -10.04
CA VAL A 56 -36.02 -2.87 -11.10
C VAL A 56 -37.40 -3.51 -11.31
N ALA A 57 -38.31 -3.40 -10.34
CA ALA A 57 -39.69 -3.85 -10.46
C ALA A 57 -40.60 -2.86 -11.24
N ASP A 58 -40.18 -1.62 -11.50
CA ASP A 58 -41.00 -0.67 -12.27
C ASP A 58 -41.01 -1.04 -13.77
N ALA A 59 -42.18 -1.41 -14.27
CA ALA A 59 -42.40 -1.75 -15.69
C ALA A 59 -42.09 -0.58 -16.65
N ASN A 60 -42.04 0.67 -16.17
CA ASN A 60 -41.78 1.86 -16.98
C ASN A 60 -40.28 2.15 -17.24
N ILE A 61 -39.37 1.26 -16.83
CA ILE A 61 -37.91 1.41 -17.01
C ILE A 61 -37.40 0.46 -18.09
N ASP A 62 -36.88 0.99 -19.19
CA ASP A 62 -36.30 0.22 -20.30
C ASP A 62 -34.86 -0.27 -20.00
N ILE A 63 -34.04 0.61 -19.39
CA ILE A 63 -32.64 0.36 -19.04
C ILE A 63 -32.31 0.95 -17.66
N VAL A 64 -31.48 0.23 -16.89
CA VAL A 64 -30.93 0.69 -15.61
C VAL A 64 -29.46 1.07 -15.79
N TYR A 65 -29.09 2.28 -15.36
CA TYR A 65 -27.68 2.68 -15.21
C TYR A 65 -27.24 2.38 -13.77
N ILE A 66 -26.17 1.60 -13.61
CA ILE A 66 -25.64 1.17 -12.30
C ILE A 66 -24.32 1.90 -12.05
N ALA A 67 -24.30 2.78 -11.04
CA ALA A 67 -23.14 3.55 -10.61
C ALA A 67 -22.92 3.41 -9.10
N THR A 68 -22.76 2.16 -8.65
CA THR A 68 -22.43 1.80 -7.26
C THR A 68 -20.91 1.57 -7.13
N PRO A 69 -20.33 1.32 -5.95
CA PRO A 69 -18.94 0.90 -5.85
C PRO A 69 -18.68 -0.43 -6.59
N HIS A 70 -17.45 -0.68 -7.04
CA HIS A 70 -17.12 -1.87 -7.85
C HIS A 70 -17.55 -3.18 -7.15
N SER A 71 -17.38 -3.26 -5.82
CA SER A 71 -17.78 -4.43 -5.03
C SER A 71 -19.29 -4.76 -5.10
N HIS A 72 -20.12 -3.78 -5.47
CA HIS A 72 -21.57 -3.93 -5.57
C HIS A 72 -22.05 -4.19 -7.01
N HIS A 73 -21.22 -3.97 -8.04
CA HIS A 73 -21.62 -4.07 -9.46
C HIS A 73 -22.25 -5.41 -9.81
N PHE A 74 -21.57 -6.53 -9.50
CA PHE A 74 -22.06 -7.86 -9.86
C PHE A 74 -23.45 -8.16 -9.30
N GLN A 75 -23.67 -7.84 -8.02
CA GLN A 75 -24.92 -8.14 -7.31
C GLN A 75 -26.07 -7.27 -7.83
N ASN A 76 -25.85 -5.96 -8.03
CA ASN A 76 -26.86 -5.04 -8.58
C ASN A 76 -27.16 -5.32 -10.08
N ALA A 77 -26.15 -5.70 -10.85
CA ALA A 77 -26.31 -6.07 -12.26
C ALA A 77 -27.11 -7.37 -12.41
N MET A 78 -26.84 -8.37 -11.55
CA MET A 78 -27.67 -9.57 -11.45
C MET A 78 -29.12 -9.25 -11.03
N LEU A 79 -29.33 -8.34 -10.07
CA LEU A 79 -30.68 -7.91 -9.65
C LEU A 79 -31.48 -7.29 -10.80
N ALA A 80 -30.85 -6.41 -11.60
CA ALA A 80 -31.49 -5.79 -12.77
C ALA A 80 -31.74 -6.80 -13.90
N LEU A 81 -30.76 -7.63 -14.24
CA LEU A 81 -30.91 -8.69 -15.25
C LEU A 81 -31.97 -9.71 -14.86
N GLU A 82 -32.02 -10.15 -13.59
CA GLU A 82 -33.02 -11.11 -13.13
C GLU A 82 -34.45 -10.58 -13.26
N ALA A 83 -34.65 -9.29 -12.94
CA ALA A 83 -35.90 -8.56 -13.12
C ALA A 83 -36.27 -8.25 -14.59
N GLY A 84 -35.43 -8.65 -15.56
CA GLY A 84 -35.71 -8.45 -16.99
C GLY A 84 -35.35 -7.06 -17.51
N LYS A 85 -34.41 -6.35 -16.87
CA LYS A 85 -33.95 -5.02 -17.29
C LYS A 85 -32.67 -5.09 -18.12
N ASN A 86 -32.62 -4.26 -19.16
CA ASN A 86 -31.36 -3.94 -19.82
C ASN A 86 -30.47 -3.11 -18.88
N VAL A 87 -29.15 -3.15 -19.04
CA VAL A 87 -28.22 -2.52 -18.09
C VAL A 87 -27.06 -1.81 -18.80
N LEU A 88 -26.73 -0.62 -18.32
CA LEU A 88 -25.42 0.01 -18.50
C LEU A 88 -24.76 0.08 -17.13
N CYS A 89 -23.70 -0.70 -16.91
CA CYS A 89 -23.02 -0.78 -15.62
C CYS A 89 -21.69 -0.02 -15.65
N GLU A 90 -21.41 0.74 -14.61
CA GLU A 90 -20.16 1.50 -14.49
C GLU A 90 -18.91 0.63 -14.60
N LYS A 91 -17.81 1.28 -14.97
CA LYS A 91 -16.49 0.64 -15.00
C LYS A 91 -15.91 0.48 -13.57
N SER A 92 -14.88 -0.32 -13.37
CA SER A 92 -14.65 -1.54 -14.13
C SER A 92 -15.82 -2.50 -13.87
N LEU A 93 -16.26 -3.22 -14.89
CA LEU A 93 -17.59 -3.86 -14.92
C LEU A 93 -17.91 -4.71 -13.68
N THR A 94 -16.91 -5.44 -13.19
CA THR A 94 -16.95 -6.23 -11.95
C THR A 94 -15.54 -6.24 -11.32
N VAL A 95 -15.31 -7.04 -10.27
CA VAL A 95 -13.97 -7.19 -9.67
C VAL A 95 -13.15 -8.35 -10.25
N ASN A 96 -13.76 -9.27 -11.01
CA ASN A 96 -13.09 -10.42 -11.61
C ASN A 96 -13.80 -10.97 -12.85
N ALA A 97 -13.07 -11.70 -13.71
CA ALA A 97 -13.59 -12.12 -15.01
C ALA A 97 -14.71 -13.17 -14.88
N ALA A 98 -14.79 -13.90 -13.77
CA ALA A 98 -15.83 -14.88 -13.54
C ALA A 98 -17.20 -14.21 -13.29
N GLN A 99 -17.23 -13.10 -12.56
CA GLN A 99 -18.43 -12.26 -12.41
C GLN A 99 -18.86 -11.66 -13.75
N THR A 100 -17.93 -11.05 -14.51
CA THR A 100 -18.20 -10.52 -15.86
C THR A 100 -18.79 -11.57 -16.79
N LYS A 101 -18.19 -12.76 -16.88
CA LYS A 101 -18.70 -13.89 -17.69
C LYS A 101 -20.10 -14.34 -17.25
N LYS A 102 -20.37 -14.35 -15.94
CA LYS A 102 -21.68 -14.73 -15.39
C LYS A 102 -22.78 -13.72 -15.77
N LEU A 103 -22.49 -12.42 -15.72
CA LEU A 103 -23.41 -11.36 -16.17
C LEU A 103 -23.75 -11.49 -17.65
N TYR A 104 -22.73 -11.61 -18.52
CA TYR A 104 -22.95 -11.78 -19.97
C TYR A 104 -23.72 -13.07 -20.29
N ALA A 105 -23.50 -14.17 -19.56
CA ALA A 105 -24.26 -15.40 -19.74
C ALA A 105 -25.76 -15.19 -19.43
N VAL A 106 -26.10 -14.51 -18.33
CA VAL A 106 -27.48 -14.24 -17.92
C VAL A 106 -28.16 -13.22 -18.85
N ALA A 107 -27.45 -12.16 -19.26
CA ALA A 107 -27.93 -11.20 -20.25
C ALA A 107 -28.25 -11.89 -21.59
N LYS A 108 -27.38 -12.79 -22.06
CA LYS A 108 -27.57 -13.59 -23.27
C LYS A 108 -28.74 -14.56 -23.18
N GLU A 109 -28.91 -15.21 -22.03
CA GLU A 109 -30.02 -16.14 -21.77
C GLU A 109 -31.38 -15.42 -21.80
N LYS A 110 -31.47 -14.29 -21.08
CA LYS A 110 -32.69 -13.46 -21.00
C LYS A 110 -32.90 -12.54 -22.20
N LYS A 111 -31.92 -12.44 -23.11
CA LYS A 111 -31.90 -11.56 -24.30
C LYS A 111 -32.02 -10.07 -23.95
N LEU A 112 -31.25 -9.64 -22.95
CA LEU A 112 -31.18 -8.26 -22.47
C LEU A 112 -29.90 -7.61 -23.00
N PHE A 113 -29.99 -6.33 -23.37
CA PHE A 113 -28.82 -5.51 -23.65
C PHE A 113 -28.03 -5.27 -22.36
N PHE A 114 -26.72 -5.44 -22.43
CA PHE A 114 -25.83 -5.29 -21.28
C PHE A 114 -24.48 -4.72 -21.71
N MET A 115 -24.04 -3.60 -21.14
CA MET A 115 -22.81 -2.91 -21.54
C MET A 115 -22.04 -2.35 -20.33
N GLU A 116 -20.70 -2.27 -20.44
CA GLU A 116 -19.82 -1.57 -19.52
C GLU A 116 -19.68 -0.10 -19.92
N ALA A 117 -19.80 0.83 -18.97
CA ALA A 117 -19.76 2.28 -19.18
C ALA A 117 -18.32 2.81 -19.36
N VAL A 118 -17.61 2.30 -20.36
CA VAL A 118 -16.27 2.79 -20.73
C VAL A 118 -16.40 3.98 -21.70
N TRP A 119 -17.06 5.05 -21.25
CA TRP A 119 -17.37 6.28 -22.00
C TRP A 119 -16.30 6.74 -22.98
N THR A 120 -15.02 6.73 -22.58
CA THR A 120 -13.84 7.04 -23.40
C THR A 120 -13.86 6.36 -24.78
N ARG A 121 -14.34 5.12 -24.88
CA ARG A 121 -14.42 4.37 -26.15
C ARG A 121 -15.41 4.96 -27.16
N CYS A 122 -16.41 5.68 -26.67
CA CYS A 122 -17.47 6.32 -27.46
C CYS A 122 -17.12 7.76 -27.89
N PHE A 123 -15.99 8.31 -27.43
CA PHE A 123 -15.55 9.65 -27.84
C PHE A 123 -15.23 9.66 -29.36
N PRO A 124 -15.67 10.68 -30.13
CA PRO A 124 -15.33 10.84 -31.54
C PRO A 124 -13.82 10.79 -31.83
N LEU A 125 -13.00 11.34 -30.92
CA LEU A 125 -11.54 11.24 -30.94
C LEU A 125 -11.06 9.79 -30.94
N SER A 126 -11.57 8.97 -30.02
CA SER A 126 -11.19 7.57 -29.88
C SER A 126 -11.70 6.71 -31.05
N ILE A 127 -12.89 7.00 -31.59
CA ILE A 127 -13.37 6.41 -32.85
C ILE A 127 -12.40 6.75 -33.99
N LYS A 128 -12.04 8.02 -34.15
CA LYS A 128 -11.15 8.49 -35.22
C LYS A 128 -9.74 7.88 -35.14
N ILE A 129 -9.21 7.67 -33.94
CA ILE A 129 -7.92 6.97 -33.74
C ILE A 129 -8.02 5.51 -34.17
N ARG A 130 -9.10 4.80 -33.83
CA ARG A 130 -9.32 3.43 -34.31
C ARG A 130 -9.43 3.36 -35.84
N GLU A 131 -10.06 4.35 -36.49
CA GLU A 131 -10.08 4.46 -37.95
C GLU A 131 -8.67 4.63 -38.55
N MET A 132 -7.85 5.56 -38.05
CA MET A 132 -6.50 5.82 -38.57
C MET A 132 -5.55 4.63 -38.40
N ILE A 133 -5.71 3.86 -37.31
CA ILE A 133 -4.98 2.60 -37.10
C ILE A 133 -5.47 1.54 -38.10
N THR A 134 -6.79 1.36 -38.23
CA THR A 134 -7.38 0.31 -39.09
C THR A 134 -7.17 0.59 -40.59
N SER A 135 -7.05 1.85 -41.01
CA SER A 135 -6.66 2.24 -42.37
C SER A 135 -5.17 2.05 -42.66
N GLY A 136 -4.35 1.78 -41.64
CA GLY A 136 -2.90 1.65 -41.74
C GLY A 136 -2.19 2.98 -42.00
N GLU A 137 -2.77 4.11 -41.58
CA GLU A 137 -2.25 5.47 -41.80
C GLU A 137 -0.85 5.62 -41.16
N ILE A 138 -0.73 5.36 -39.85
CA ILE A 138 0.55 5.27 -39.14
C ILE A 138 1.29 3.93 -39.31
N GLY A 139 0.82 3.07 -40.22
CA GLY A 139 1.35 1.72 -40.42
C GLY A 139 0.88 0.72 -39.37
N GLU A 140 1.69 -0.30 -39.12
CA GLU A 140 1.43 -1.33 -38.11
C GLU A 140 1.79 -0.78 -36.72
N VAL A 141 0.89 -0.89 -35.75
CA VAL A 141 1.12 -0.39 -34.37
C VAL A 141 2.01 -1.37 -33.61
N VAL A 142 3.22 -0.93 -33.25
CA VAL A 142 4.23 -1.76 -32.59
C VAL A 142 4.32 -1.50 -31.08
N ARG A 143 4.00 -0.29 -30.63
CA ARG A 143 4.05 0.07 -29.21
C ARG A 143 2.96 1.05 -28.82
N VAL A 144 2.32 0.81 -27.68
CA VAL A 144 1.43 1.77 -27.03
C VAL A 144 1.89 1.98 -25.61
N VAL A 145 1.95 3.24 -25.16
CA VAL A 145 2.14 3.60 -23.76
C VAL A 145 0.94 4.44 -23.34
N SER A 146 0.29 4.12 -22.22
CA SER A 146 -0.83 4.88 -21.68
C SER A 146 -0.69 5.02 -20.17
N ASP A 147 -0.83 6.24 -19.67
CA ASP A 147 -0.85 6.56 -18.24
C ASP A 147 -2.17 7.23 -17.84
N LEU A 148 -2.74 6.78 -16.73
CA LEU A 148 -3.70 7.53 -15.95
C LEU A 148 -3.36 7.37 -14.48
N SER A 149 -2.61 8.34 -13.97
CA SER A 149 -2.23 8.44 -12.57
C SER A 149 -2.58 9.82 -12.01
N PHE A 150 -3.00 9.88 -10.75
CA PHE A 150 -3.34 11.12 -10.05
C PHE A 150 -2.22 11.55 -9.07
N PRO A 151 -2.08 12.86 -8.76
CA PRO A 151 -1.06 13.37 -7.86
C PRO A 151 -1.59 13.57 -6.42
N GLU A 152 -2.39 12.63 -5.90
CA GLU A 152 -3.09 12.75 -4.61
C GLU A 152 -2.17 12.42 -3.44
N HIS A 153 -1.28 13.36 -3.11
CA HIS A 153 -0.28 13.21 -2.04
C HIS A 153 -0.45 14.28 -0.94
N ALA A 154 -0.31 13.84 0.30
CA ALA A 154 -0.26 14.70 1.49
C ALA A 154 1.17 14.73 2.08
N GLU A 155 1.41 15.63 3.03
CA GLU A 155 2.65 15.63 3.83
C GLU A 155 2.86 14.28 4.54
N GLY A 156 4.13 13.92 4.78
CA GLY A 156 4.48 12.64 5.40
C GLY A 156 4.28 11.41 4.52
N GLY A 157 3.92 11.57 3.23
CA GLY A 157 3.83 10.44 2.29
C GLY A 157 2.56 9.60 2.42
N LYS A 158 1.45 10.19 2.86
CA LYS A 158 0.11 9.57 2.75
C LYS A 158 -0.63 10.04 1.50
N LEU A 159 -1.70 9.33 1.13
CA LEU A 159 -2.67 9.84 0.15
C LEU A 159 -3.55 10.92 0.80
N THR A 160 -4.16 11.78 0.00
CA THR A 160 -5.15 12.78 0.46
C THR A 160 -6.49 12.16 0.88
N PHE A 161 -6.75 10.92 0.47
CA PHE A 161 -7.98 10.20 0.75
C PHE A 161 -8.03 9.63 2.18
N PRO A 162 -9.14 9.82 2.92
CA PRO A 162 -9.47 9.00 4.09
C PRO A 162 -9.53 7.52 3.72
N ASN A 163 -9.21 6.62 4.66
CA ASN A 163 -9.14 5.17 4.41
C ASN A 163 -10.49 4.55 4.01
N GLU A 164 -11.60 5.21 4.37
CA GLU A 164 -12.97 4.82 4.10
C GLU A 164 -13.37 5.14 2.64
N ASN A 165 -12.62 6.00 1.96
CA ASN A 165 -12.90 6.46 0.60
C ASN A 165 -12.79 5.31 -0.42
N ARG A 166 -13.75 5.24 -1.35
CA ARG A 166 -13.81 4.24 -2.44
C ARG A 166 -12.50 4.05 -3.22
N MET A 167 -11.61 5.05 -3.27
CA MET A 167 -10.31 4.96 -3.95
C MET A 167 -9.35 3.97 -3.28
N VAL A 168 -9.43 3.82 -1.95
CA VAL A 168 -8.46 3.05 -1.14
C VAL A 168 -9.13 1.98 -0.25
N ASN A 169 -10.44 2.04 -0.07
CA ASN A 169 -11.20 1.12 0.79
C ASN A 169 -11.39 -0.26 0.11
N MET A 170 -10.85 -1.30 0.74
CA MET A 170 -10.91 -2.68 0.22
C MET A 170 -12.33 -3.28 0.22
N ASP A 171 -13.21 -2.90 1.14
CA ASP A 171 -14.61 -3.38 1.18
C ASP A 171 -15.46 -2.79 0.03
N LEU A 172 -15.00 -1.68 -0.54
CA LEU A 172 -15.60 -1.06 -1.74
C LEU A 172 -14.94 -1.55 -3.05
N ALA A 173 -13.96 -2.46 -2.95
CA ALA A 173 -13.03 -2.84 -4.01
C ALA A 173 -12.34 -1.63 -4.67
N GLY A 174 -11.75 -0.79 -3.81
CA GLY A 174 -10.83 0.27 -4.20
C GLY A 174 -9.49 -0.23 -4.71
N GLY A 175 -8.63 0.71 -5.09
CA GLY A 175 -7.37 0.50 -5.78
C GLY A 175 -7.30 1.21 -7.12
N ALA A 176 -6.10 1.61 -7.53
CA ALA A 176 -5.88 2.32 -8.80
C ALA A 176 -6.28 1.46 -10.01
N LEU A 177 -5.96 0.17 -10.03
CA LEU A 177 -6.18 -0.74 -11.15
C LEU A 177 -7.63 -0.76 -11.63
N LEU A 178 -8.59 -0.93 -10.72
CA LEU A 178 -10.01 -0.99 -11.08
C LEU A 178 -10.58 0.40 -11.42
N ASP A 179 -10.29 1.44 -10.63
CA ASP A 179 -10.93 2.74 -10.85
C ASP A 179 -10.34 3.52 -12.04
N ILE A 180 -9.02 3.49 -12.21
CA ILE A 180 -8.30 4.32 -13.19
C ILE A 180 -7.39 3.52 -14.14
N GLY A 181 -6.82 2.38 -13.72
CA GLY A 181 -6.06 1.48 -14.60
C GLY A 181 -6.88 0.93 -15.76
N ILE A 182 -8.20 0.82 -15.59
CA ILE A 182 -9.17 0.49 -16.65
C ILE A 182 -9.03 1.39 -17.89
N TYR A 183 -8.70 2.68 -17.75
CA TYR A 183 -8.56 3.59 -18.88
C TYR A 183 -7.23 3.39 -19.61
N SER A 184 -6.13 3.16 -18.89
CA SER A 184 -4.83 2.84 -19.49
C SER A 184 -4.88 1.51 -20.25
N LEU A 185 -5.57 0.51 -19.68
CA LEU A 185 -5.88 -0.74 -20.38
C LEU A 185 -6.79 -0.50 -21.58
N THR A 186 -7.84 0.31 -21.45
CA THR A 186 -8.74 0.67 -22.57
C THR A 186 -7.97 1.25 -23.76
N TRP A 187 -6.94 2.07 -23.53
CA TRP A 187 -6.09 2.58 -24.61
C TRP A 187 -5.26 1.51 -25.29
N VAL A 188 -4.60 0.61 -24.54
CA VAL A 188 -3.88 -0.54 -25.13
C VAL A 188 -4.84 -1.44 -25.91
N PHE A 189 -5.97 -1.82 -25.32
CA PHE A 189 -6.94 -2.72 -25.95
C PHE A 189 -7.61 -2.11 -27.19
N GLN A 190 -8.04 -0.85 -27.14
CA GLN A 190 -8.73 -0.24 -28.28
C GLN A 190 -7.80 -0.01 -29.49
N THR A 191 -6.49 0.06 -29.28
CA THR A 191 -5.48 0.36 -30.32
C THR A 191 -4.69 -0.85 -30.79
N MET A 192 -4.50 -1.87 -29.94
CA MET A 192 -3.72 -3.08 -30.23
C MET A 192 -4.54 -4.38 -30.28
N TYR A 193 -5.75 -4.43 -29.73
CA TYR A 193 -6.60 -5.64 -29.72
C TYR A 193 -7.86 -5.48 -30.60
N THR A 194 -8.65 -4.42 -30.38
CA THR A 194 -9.89 -4.18 -31.14
C THR A 194 -9.64 -4.02 -32.64
N THR A 195 -8.52 -3.40 -32.99
CA THR A 195 -8.05 -3.13 -34.37
C THR A 195 -7.47 -4.36 -35.08
N GLN A 196 -7.23 -5.47 -34.38
CA GLN A 196 -6.73 -6.70 -35.01
C GLN A 196 -7.81 -7.35 -35.90
N PRO A 197 -7.41 -7.99 -37.03
CA PRO A 197 -8.30 -8.90 -37.74
C PRO A 197 -8.71 -10.08 -36.84
N LYS A 198 -9.93 -10.60 -37.02
CA LYS A 198 -10.35 -11.82 -36.32
C LYS A 198 -9.75 -13.08 -36.98
N PRO A 199 -9.32 -14.10 -36.22
CA PRO A 199 -9.36 -14.20 -34.75
C PRO A 199 -8.25 -13.38 -34.07
N ARG A 200 -8.63 -12.65 -33.02
CA ARG A 200 -7.73 -11.77 -32.25
C ARG A 200 -6.81 -12.57 -31.33
N GLU A 201 -5.65 -12.01 -31.03
CA GLU A 201 -4.68 -12.49 -30.05
C GLU A 201 -4.91 -11.84 -28.68
N ALA A 202 -5.08 -12.66 -27.64
CA ALA A 202 -5.02 -12.21 -26.26
C ALA A 202 -3.58 -11.91 -25.83
N PRO A 203 -3.34 -10.86 -25.02
CA PRO A 203 -2.00 -10.49 -24.59
C PRO A 203 -1.42 -11.44 -23.53
N THR A 204 -0.10 -11.60 -23.54
CA THR A 204 0.66 -12.10 -22.39
C THR A 204 0.97 -10.93 -21.46
N VAL A 205 0.73 -11.09 -20.15
CA VAL A 205 0.78 -9.99 -19.18
C VAL A 205 1.93 -10.16 -18.20
N LEU A 206 2.69 -9.10 -17.98
CA LEU A 206 3.65 -8.96 -16.89
C LEU A 206 3.34 -7.67 -16.13
N ALA A 207 3.19 -7.72 -14.81
CA ALA A 207 2.81 -6.56 -14.02
C ALA A 207 3.40 -6.54 -12.60
N ALA A 208 3.44 -5.34 -12.03
CA ALA A 208 3.82 -5.10 -10.64
C ALA A 208 2.78 -4.19 -9.97
N ILE A 209 2.45 -4.50 -8.71
CA ILE A 209 1.55 -3.71 -7.86
C ILE A 209 2.33 -3.21 -6.65
N GLN A 210 2.32 -1.89 -6.43
CA GLN A 210 2.63 -1.28 -5.14
C GLN A 210 1.31 -1.07 -4.38
N LYS A 211 1.22 -1.58 -3.16
CA LYS A 211 0.03 -1.42 -2.30
C LYS A 211 0.14 -0.17 -1.41
N TYR A 212 -1.00 0.45 -1.12
CA TYR A 212 -1.12 1.47 -0.09
C TYR A 212 -1.01 0.82 1.29
N ALA A 213 -0.11 1.32 2.14
CA ALA A 213 0.23 0.69 3.41
C ALA A 213 -0.95 0.64 4.41
N GLU A 214 -1.83 1.65 4.39
CA GLU A 214 -2.90 1.81 5.40
C GLU A 214 -4.11 0.89 5.16
N THR A 215 -4.36 0.48 3.91
CA THR A 215 -5.57 -0.29 3.53
C THR A 215 -5.30 -1.57 2.73
N GLY A 216 -4.12 -1.71 2.12
CA GLY A 216 -3.77 -2.86 1.28
C GLY A 216 -4.30 -2.84 -0.16
N ALA A 217 -5.08 -1.83 -0.56
CA ALA A 217 -5.46 -1.58 -1.95
C ALA A 217 -4.24 -1.22 -2.82
N ASP A 218 -4.33 -1.34 -4.15
CA ASP A 218 -3.21 -0.90 -5.01
C ASP A 218 -3.12 0.63 -5.12
N GLU A 219 -1.92 1.16 -4.85
CA GLU A 219 -1.60 2.59 -4.95
C GLU A 219 -0.97 2.93 -6.30
N MET A 220 -0.17 2.02 -6.85
CA MET A 220 0.39 2.11 -8.21
C MET A 220 0.42 0.73 -8.84
N THR A 221 0.04 0.63 -10.11
CA THR A 221 0.05 -0.61 -10.86
C THR A 221 0.61 -0.39 -12.27
N SER A 222 1.69 -1.09 -12.60
CA SER A 222 2.39 -1.01 -13.88
C SER A 222 2.27 -2.34 -14.63
N MET A 223 1.83 -2.27 -15.90
CA MET A 223 1.44 -3.44 -16.69
C MET A 223 2.09 -3.40 -18.08
N ILE A 224 2.68 -4.52 -18.50
CA ILE A 224 3.21 -4.76 -19.84
C ILE A 224 2.37 -5.86 -20.49
N LEU A 225 1.83 -5.56 -21.68
CA LEU A 225 0.93 -6.42 -22.43
C LEU A 225 1.57 -6.75 -23.78
N GLN A 226 2.04 -7.98 -23.94
CA GLN A 226 2.72 -8.44 -25.16
C GLN A 226 1.73 -9.15 -26.09
N PHE A 227 1.79 -8.85 -27.39
CA PHE A 227 1.03 -9.52 -28.46
C PHE A 227 2.03 -10.21 -29.43
N PRO A 228 2.49 -11.45 -29.13
CA PRO A 228 3.65 -12.03 -29.78
C PRO A 228 3.49 -12.29 -31.29
N LYS A 229 2.30 -12.66 -31.78
CA LYS A 229 2.08 -12.87 -33.23
C LYS A 229 2.09 -11.55 -34.00
N HIS A 230 1.75 -10.45 -33.34
CA HIS A 230 1.75 -9.10 -33.90
C HIS A 230 3.08 -8.36 -33.69
N ASN A 231 4.04 -8.96 -32.97
CA ASN A 231 5.31 -8.35 -32.57
C ASN A 231 5.12 -6.97 -31.91
N ALA A 232 4.07 -6.83 -31.09
CA ALA A 232 3.61 -5.57 -30.55
C ALA A 232 3.52 -5.59 -29.01
N MET A 233 3.72 -4.44 -28.36
CA MET A 233 3.77 -4.32 -26.90
C MET A 233 3.07 -3.07 -26.38
N GLY A 234 2.02 -3.27 -25.57
CA GLY A 234 1.37 -2.24 -24.79
C GLY A 234 2.01 -2.08 -23.41
N ILE A 235 2.02 -0.85 -22.90
CA ILE A 235 2.40 -0.51 -21.53
C ILE A 235 1.27 0.34 -20.95
N ALA A 236 0.64 -0.14 -19.88
CA ALA A 236 -0.42 0.57 -19.17
C ALA A 236 0.04 0.89 -17.74
N LEU A 237 -0.03 2.15 -17.36
CA LEU A 237 0.40 2.68 -16.08
C LEU A 237 -0.79 3.31 -15.34
N THR A 238 -0.80 3.18 -14.01
CA THR A 238 -1.76 3.88 -13.15
C THR A 238 -1.24 4.04 -11.71
N GLY A 239 -1.73 5.04 -10.99
CA GLY A 239 -1.44 5.25 -9.59
C GLY A 239 -2.14 6.45 -8.97
N LEU A 240 -2.13 6.54 -7.63
CA LEU A 240 -2.84 7.57 -6.86
C LEU A 240 -1.93 8.67 -6.31
N ARG A 241 -0.67 8.35 -6.02
CA ARG A 241 0.27 9.23 -5.30
C ARG A 241 0.99 10.24 -6.21
N ALA A 242 1.36 9.82 -7.41
CA ALA A 242 2.12 10.63 -8.37
C ALA A 242 1.43 10.54 -9.72
N GLY A 243 1.10 11.71 -10.30
CA GLY A 243 0.18 11.78 -11.43
C GLY A 243 0.71 12.51 -12.65
N TYR A 244 0.18 12.13 -13.81
CA TYR A 244 0.45 12.80 -15.07
C TYR A 244 -0.17 14.22 -15.06
N LYS A 245 0.61 15.23 -15.49
CA LYS A 245 0.10 16.61 -15.62
C LYS A 245 -0.66 16.76 -16.93
N GLY A 246 -2.00 16.72 -16.87
CA GLY A 246 -2.87 16.82 -18.04
C GLY A 246 -2.74 18.12 -18.84
N GLY A 247 -3.05 18.05 -20.14
CA GLY A 247 -3.10 19.21 -21.05
C GLY A 247 -1.91 19.39 -22.00
N LYS A 248 -2.17 20.12 -23.10
CA LYS A 248 -1.35 20.29 -24.31
C LYS A 248 0.11 20.75 -24.10
N ASN A 249 0.42 21.33 -22.94
CA ASN A 249 1.75 21.88 -22.63
C ASN A 249 2.69 20.90 -21.91
N TYR A 250 2.21 19.72 -21.51
CA TYR A 250 2.96 18.80 -20.64
C TYR A 250 3.34 17.46 -21.32
N GLY A 251 2.84 17.23 -22.54
CA GLY A 251 3.07 16.02 -23.33
C GLY A 251 1.78 15.22 -23.60
N PRO A 252 1.91 14.03 -24.21
CA PRO A 252 0.83 13.05 -24.28
C PRO A 252 0.69 12.24 -22.97
N ALA A 253 -0.54 11.86 -22.64
CA ALA A 253 -0.80 10.78 -21.67
C ALA A 253 -0.85 9.40 -22.36
N ILE A 254 -1.10 9.37 -23.67
CA ILE A 254 -1.10 8.15 -24.49
C ILE A 254 -0.27 8.36 -25.76
N THR A 255 0.65 7.44 -26.02
CA THR A 255 1.50 7.44 -27.21
C THR A 255 1.36 6.12 -27.95
N ILE A 256 0.97 6.18 -29.22
CA ILE A 256 0.66 5.05 -30.10
C ILE A 256 1.67 5.08 -31.25
N THR A 257 2.79 4.38 -31.10
CA THR A 257 3.87 4.33 -32.10
C THR A 257 3.62 3.19 -33.11
N GLY A 258 3.58 3.54 -34.41
CA GLY A 258 3.48 2.60 -35.53
C GLY A 258 4.64 2.72 -36.53
N THR A 259 4.69 1.82 -37.51
CA THR A 259 5.83 1.71 -38.44
C THR A 259 6.01 2.91 -39.40
N LYS A 260 4.97 3.72 -39.62
CA LYS A 260 5.02 4.94 -40.47
C LYS A 260 4.85 6.26 -39.69
N GLY A 261 4.47 6.21 -38.42
CA GLY A 261 4.20 7.42 -37.63
C GLY A 261 3.70 7.13 -36.23
N GLU A 262 3.34 8.18 -35.50
CA GLU A 262 2.90 8.12 -34.11
C GLU A 262 1.64 8.98 -33.91
N ILE A 263 0.69 8.48 -33.12
CA ILE A 263 -0.43 9.27 -32.59
C ILE A 263 -0.17 9.54 -31.12
N GLN A 264 -0.30 10.80 -30.73
CA GLN A 264 -0.13 11.28 -29.36
C GLN A 264 -1.45 11.87 -28.87
N VAL A 265 -1.96 11.41 -27.73
CA VAL A 265 -3.22 11.88 -27.13
C VAL A 265 -2.93 12.54 -25.79
N ASP A 266 -3.44 13.75 -25.59
CA ASP A 266 -3.17 14.51 -24.36
C ASP A 266 -4.10 14.09 -23.22
N GLY A 267 -3.56 14.11 -22.00
CA GLY A 267 -4.30 13.71 -20.80
C GLY A 267 -5.38 14.70 -20.37
N PRO A 268 -6.42 14.23 -19.64
CA PRO A 268 -6.48 12.92 -18.97
C PRO A 268 -7.02 11.79 -19.86
N ALA A 269 -6.48 10.59 -19.71
CA ALA A 269 -6.76 9.46 -20.59
C ALA A 269 -8.23 9.00 -20.62
N TYR A 270 -9.02 9.28 -19.58
CA TYR A 270 -10.45 8.96 -19.53
C TYR A 270 -11.33 9.92 -20.35
N CYS A 271 -10.88 11.16 -20.57
CA CYS A 271 -11.63 12.24 -21.22
C CYS A 271 -10.71 13.07 -22.14
N PRO A 272 -10.23 12.46 -23.24
CA PRO A 272 -9.33 13.11 -24.19
C PRO A 272 -10.06 14.18 -25.02
N THR A 273 -9.44 15.34 -25.23
CA THR A 273 -9.99 16.42 -26.06
C THR A 273 -9.04 16.94 -27.13
N HIS A 274 -7.82 16.39 -27.23
CA HIS A 274 -6.82 16.76 -28.22
C HIS A 274 -5.92 15.57 -28.57
N TYR A 275 -5.54 15.47 -29.84
CA TYR A 275 -4.50 14.55 -30.29
C TYR A 275 -3.63 15.17 -31.39
N ARG A 276 -2.43 14.62 -31.54
CA ARG A 276 -1.46 14.94 -32.60
C ARG A 276 -1.13 13.69 -33.42
N VAL A 277 -0.88 13.86 -34.70
CA VAL A 277 -0.32 12.82 -35.59
C VAL A 277 1.02 13.30 -36.13
N ILE A 278 2.04 12.45 -36.06
CA ILE A 278 3.42 12.74 -36.48
C ILE A 278 3.85 11.62 -37.43
N MET A 279 4.28 11.95 -38.65
CA MET A 279 4.64 10.95 -39.65
C MET A 279 6.17 10.83 -39.81
N ASN A 280 6.67 9.60 -39.95
CA ASN A 280 8.10 9.29 -39.99
C ASN A 280 8.80 9.83 -41.25
N ASP A 281 8.05 10.08 -42.33
CA ASP A 281 8.55 10.68 -43.58
C ASP A 281 8.64 12.22 -43.52
N ASN A 282 7.93 12.86 -42.60
CA ASN A 282 7.96 14.30 -42.37
C ASN A 282 7.63 14.65 -40.89
N PRO A 283 8.57 14.41 -39.95
CA PRO A 283 8.33 14.59 -38.53
C PRO A 283 8.18 16.06 -38.10
N GLU A 284 8.62 17.02 -38.93
CA GLU A 284 8.38 18.46 -38.69
C GLU A 284 6.89 18.83 -38.90
N LYS A 285 6.14 18.04 -39.68
CA LYS A 285 4.74 18.30 -40.01
C LYS A 285 3.78 17.59 -39.05
N VAL A 286 3.75 18.06 -37.80
CA VAL A 286 2.75 17.64 -36.81
C VAL A 286 1.35 18.07 -37.25
N THR A 287 0.38 17.15 -37.22
CA THR A 287 -1.04 17.44 -37.45
C THR A 287 -1.78 17.42 -36.12
N GLU A 288 -2.17 18.60 -35.62
CA GLU A 288 -2.95 18.76 -34.38
C GLU A 288 -4.46 18.72 -34.65
N VAL A 289 -5.23 18.08 -33.77
CA VAL A 289 -6.70 18.00 -33.87
C VAL A 289 -7.35 18.19 -32.50
N GLU A 290 -8.10 19.28 -32.35
CA GLU A 290 -8.90 19.58 -31.16
C GLU A 290 -10.31 18.99 -31.30
N CYS A 291 -10.73 18.23 -30.29
CA CYS A 291 -12.01 17.53 -30.20
C CYS A 291 -12.77 18.04 -28.98
N ALA A 292 -13.29 19.27 -29.07
CA ALA A 292 -14.07 19.87 -27.99
C ALA A 292 -15.35 19.08 -27.69
N ILE A 293 -15.63 18.85 -26.40
CA ILE A 293 -16.86 18.20 -25.96
C ILE A 293 -18.03 19.18 -26.11
N PRO A 294 -19.11 18.83 -26.83
CA PRO A 294 -20.28 19.67 -26.99
C PRO A 294 -20.88 20.14 -25.67
N LYS A 295 -21.41 21.37 -25.67
CA LYS A 295 -22.01 22.05 -24.52
C LYS A 295 -23.44 22.45 -24.87
N ASP A 296 -24.35 22.32 -23.90
CA ASP A 296 -25.76 22.63 -24.06
C ASP A 296 -26.10 24.05 -23.56
N PRO A 297 -26.41 25.01 -24.46
CA PRO A 297 -26.72 26.38 -24.07
C PRO A 297 -27.99 26.50 -23.23
N GLU A 298 -28.91 25.53 -23.31
CA GLU A 298 -30.16 25.52 -22.55
C GLU A 298 -29.96 25.00 -21.11
N ARG A 299 -28.78 24.47 -20.80
CA ARG A 299 -28.41 23.93 -19.48
C ARG A 299 -27.06 24.47 -19.00
N ASP A 300 -26.95 25.80 -18.90
CA ASP A 300 -25.76 26.51 -18.38
C ASP A 300 -24.43 26.20 -19.11
N ASN A 301 -24.49 25.84 -20.39
CA ASN A 301 -23.37 25.30 -21.18
C ASN A 301 -22.76 24.01 -20.57
N TYR A 302 -23.57 23.16 -19.96
CA TYR A 302 -23.14 21.87 -19.45
C TYR A 302 -22.83 20.86 -20.56
N GLY A 303 -21.88 19.96 -20.30
CA GLY A 303 -21.58 18.81 -21.15
C GLY A 303 -20.28 18.14 -20.71
N GLY A 304 -20.36 16.94 -20.15
CA GLY A 304 -19.22 16.16 -19.67
C GLY A 304 -18.72 15.10 -20.66
N GLY A 305 -19.58 14.65 -21.59
CA GLY A 305 -19.22 13.69 -22.65
C GLY A 305 -19.72 12.26 -22.43
N MET A 306 -20.22 11.94 -21.23
CA MET A 306 -20.87 10.64 -20.95
C MET A 306 -22.18 10.43 -21.73
N PHE A 307 -22.66 11.46 -22.44
CA PHE A 307 -23.79 11.30 -23.36
C PHE A 307 -23.47 10.38 -24.55
N TRP A 308 -22.21 10.22 -24.98
CA TRP A 308 -21.89 9.41 -26.16
C TRP A 308 -22.07 7.90 -25.93
N GLU A 309 -21.76 7.40 -24.74
CA GLU A 309 -22.06 6.01 -24.35
C GLU A 309 -23.55 5.78 -24.11
N ALA A 310 -24.27 6.79 -23.63
CA ALA A 310 -25.73 6.73 -23.52
C ALA A 310 -26.40 6.68 -24.90
N ASP A 311 -25.91 7.47 -25.86
CA ASP A 311 -26.39 7.43 -27.24
C ASP A 311 -26.10 6.06 -27.88
N GLU A 312 -24.93 5.46 -27.65
CA GLU A 312 -24.60 4.10 -28.12
C GLU A 312 -25.46 3.01 -27.45
N ALA A 313 -25.70 3.10 -26.15
CA ALA A 313 -26.62 2.21 -25.44
C ALA A 313 -28.05 2.31 -26.00
N ALA A 314 -28.54 3.55 -26.23
CA ALA A 314 -29.85 3.78 -26.82
C ALA A 314 -29.95 3.29 -28.27
N ARG A 315 -28.88 3.40 -29.06
CA ARG A 315 -28.81 2.83 -30.43
C ARG A 315 -28.86 1.31 -30.39
N CYS A 316 -28.08 0.67 -29.51
CA CYS A 316 -28.09 -0.77 -29.33
C CYS A 316 -29.46 -1.30 -28.91
N LEU A 317 -30.13 -0.64 -27.94
CA LEU A 317 -31.49 -0.94 -27.52
C LEU A 317 -32.51 -0.82 -28.67
N ARG A 318 -32.50 0.32 -29.39
CA ARG A 318 -33.38 0.59 -30.54
C ARG A 318 -33.21 -0.47 -31.64
N ASP A 319 -31.97 -0.86 -31.90
CA ASP A 319 -31.61 -1.80 -32.98
C ASP A 319 -31.67 -3.28 -32.54
N GLY A 320 -32.06 -3.55 -31.29
CA GLY A 320 -32.22 -4.91 -30.75
C GLY A 320 -30.92 -5.68 -30.53
N LYS A 321 -29.79 -4.98 -30.37
CA LYS A 321 -28.48 -5.58 -30.06
C LYS A 321 -28.38 -5.97 -28.58
N LEU A 322 -27.61 -7.00 -28.27
CA LEU A 322 -27.32 -7.42 -26.88
C LEU A 322 -26.03 -6.79 -26.32
N GLU A 323 -25.10 -6.41 -27.20
CA GLU A 323 -23.80 -5.80 -26.89
C GLU A 323 -23.50 -4.66 -27.87
N SER A 324 -22.56 -3.78 -27.51
CA SER A 324 -22.07 -2.73 -28.41
C SER A 324 -20.97 -3.25 -29.33
N GLU A 325 -20.90 -2.74 -30.56
CA GLU A 325 -19.77 -2.99 -31.47
C GLU A 325 -18.50 -2.22 -31.04
N TRP A 326 -18.64 -1.17 -30.25
CA TRP A 326 -17.53 -0.41 -29.67
C TRP A 326 -17.10 -0.94 -28.30
N ILE A 327 -18.01 -1.55 -27.54
CA ILE A 327 -17.76 -2.13 -26.20
C ILE A 327 -18.31 -3.56 -26.17
N SER A 328 -17.56 -4.47 -26.81
CA SER A 328 -17.96 -5.88 -26.95
C SER A 328 -17.70 -6.71 -25.70
N TRP A 329 -18.55 -7.70 -25.43
CA TRP A 329 -18.43 -8.63 -24.31
C TRP A 329 -17.13 -9.44 -24.36
N GLU A 330 -16.64 -9.74 -25.57
CA GLU A 330 -15.34 -10.40 -25.82
C GLU A 330 -14.18 -9.60 -25.20
N GLU A 331 -14.15 -8.29 -25.42
CA GLU A 331 -13.05 -7.42 -25.00
C GLU A 331 -13.11 -7.06 -23.51
N SER A 332 -14.28 -6.66 -22.99
CA SER A 332 -14.44 -6.39 -21.55
C SER A 332 -14.23 -7.63 -20.69
N THR A 333 -14.52 -8.84 -21.20
CA THR A 333 -14.09 -10.09 -20.55
C THR A 333 -12.57 -10.19 -20.48
N LEU A 334 -11.87 -9.98 -21.59
CA LEU A 334 -10.42 -10.13 -21.68
C LEU A 334 -9.63 -9.03 -20.95
N ILE A 335 -10.17 -7.81 -20.87
CA ILE A 335 -9.66 -6.74 -19.99
C ILE A 335 -9.76 -7.18 -18.52
N MET A 336 -10.87 -7.82 -18.13
CA MET A 336 -11.03 -8.30 -16.76
C MET A 336 -10.16 -9.56 -16.47
N GLU A 337 -9.95 -10.45 -17.44
CA GLU A 337 -8.96 -11.54 -17.33
C GLU A 337 -7.53 -11.00 -17.21
N THR A 338 -7.23 -9.90 -17.89
CA THR A 338 -5.96 -9.17 -17.74
C THR A 338 -5.84 -8.59 -16.33
N MET A 339 -6.89 -7.96 -15.80
CA MET A 339 -6.90 -7.46 -14.42
C MET A 339 -6.75 -8.59 -13.39
N ASP A 340 -7.42 -9.73 -13.56
CA ASP A 340 -7.24 -10.91 -12.69
C ASP A 340 -5.78 -11.38 -12.67
N GLU A 341 -5.11 -11.43 -13.82
CA GLU A 341 -3.70 -11.83 -13.92
C GLU A 341 -2.76 -10.79 -13.29
N VAL A 342 -3.01 -9.49 -13.48
CA VAL A 342 -2.28 -8.39 -12.80
C VAL A 342 -2.42 -8.50 -11.29
N ARG A 343 -3.66 -8.70 -10.81
CA ARG A 343 -3.98 -8.91 -9.38
C ARG A 343 -3.34 -10.17 -8.83
N ARG A 344 -3.26 -11.25 -9.61
CA ARG A 344 -2.57 -12.50 -9.26
C ARG A 344 -1.06 -12.29 -9.11
N GLN A 345 -0.42 -11.55 -10.01
CA GLN A 345 1.02 -11.23 -9.93
C GLN A 345 1.34 -10.31 -8.76
N GLY A 346 0.50 -9.29 -8.50
CA GLY A 346 0.64 -8.37 -7.36
C GLY A 346 0.06 -8.86 -6.02
N GLY A 347 -0.51 -10.08 -5.98
CA GLY A 347 -1.13 -10.66 -4.79
C GLY A 347 -2.27 -9.82 -4.18
N LEU A 348 -3.06 -9.11 -5.00
CA LEU A 348 -4.19 -8.28 -4.55
C LEU A 348 -5.49 -9.09 -4.59
N LYS A 349 -6.01 -9.49 -3.43
CA LYS A 349 -7.31 -10.18 -3.28
C LYS A 349 -8.31 -9.34 -2.51
N TYR A 350 -9.58 -9.32 -2.93
CA TYR A 350 -10.68 -8.77 -2.14
C TYR A 350 -11.32 -9.88 -1.27
N SER A 351 -12.34 -9.56 -0.48
CA SER A 351 -13.02 -10.56 0.35
C SER A 351 -13.84 -11.55 -0.48
N ASP A 352 -14.04 -12.78 0.00
CA ASP A 352 -14.78 -13.82 -0.73
C ASP A 352 -16.24 -13.41 -1.05
N LEU A 353 -16.83 -12.55 -0.21
CA LEU A 353 -18.13 -11.92 -0.46
C LEU A 353 -18.14 -11.04 -1.72
N ILE A 354 -17.04 -10.31 -1.94
CA ILE A 354 -16.87 -9.36 -3.05
C ILE A 354 -16.47 -10.09 -4.33
N GLU A 355 -15.69 -11.16 -4.24
CA GLU A 355 -15.25 -11.95 -5.41
C GLU A 355 -16.26 -13.04 -5.84
N SER A 356 -17.28 -13.33 -5.02
CA SER A 356 -18.27 -14.38 -5.29
C SER A 356 -19.03 -14.19 -6.61
N THR A 357 -19.29 -15.30 -7.30
CA THR A 357 -20.16 -15.36 -8.49
C THR A 357 -21.57 -15.86 -8.18
N GLU A 358 -21.89 -16.07 -6.90
CA GLU A 358 -23.23 -16.41 -6.45
C GLU A 358 -24.06 -15.13 -6.25
N TYR A 359 -25.21 -15.05 -6.93
CA TYR A 359 -26.16 -13.97 -6.76
C TYR A 359 -27.08 -14.26 -5.57
N ASP A 360 -27.14 -13.33 -4.62
CA ASP A 360 -28.14 -13.33 -3.54
C ASP A 360 -28.92 -12.00 -3.54
N PRO A 361 -30.24 -12.01 -3.82
CA PRO A 361 -31.11 -10.84 -3.69
C PRO A 361 -31.06 -10.16 -2.31
N LYS A 362 -30.62 -10.86 -1.27
CA LYS A 362 -30.47 -10.37 0.11
C LYS A 362 -29.02 -10.07 0.52
N SER A 363 -28.08 -10.15 -0.42
CA SER A 363 -26.66 -9.87 -0.19
C SER A 363 -26.47 -8.50 0.48
N PRO A 364 -25.52 -8.34 1.43
CA PRO A 364 -25.13 -7.04 1.99
C PRO A 364 -24.68 -6.00 0.93
N LEU A 365 -24.44 -6.44 -0.31
CA LEU A 365 -24.08 -5.60 -1.47
C LEU A 365 -25.31 -5.15 -2.31
N ASN A 366 -26.46 -5.82 -2.15
CA ASN A 366 -27.76 -5.47 -2.76
C ASN A 366 -28.64 -4.65 -1.81
N VAL A 367 -28.56 -4.95 -0.52
CA VAL A 367 -29.32 -4.33 0.56
C VAL A 367 -28.40 -4.04 1.75
N VAL A 368 -28.56 -2.87 2.38
CA VAL A 368 -27.77 -2.49 3.57
C VAL A 368 -28.23 -3.30 4.78
N THR A 369 -27.81 -4.57 4.85
CA THR A 369 -28.03 -5.47 5.99
C THR A 369 -27.03 -5.21 7.11
N GLU A 370 -27.35 -5.70 8.30
CA GLU A 370 -26.60 -5.40 9.53
C GLU A 370 -25.13 -5.89 9.53
N GLN A 371 -24.70 -6.72 8.57
CA GLN A 371 -23.27 -7.00 8.34
C GLN A 371 -22.47 -5.77 7.89
N HIS A 372 -22.99 -4.97 6.95
CA HIS A 372 -22.34 -3.72 6.51
C HIS A 372 -22.57 -2.56 7.50
N ARG A 373 -23.44 -2.75 8.50
CA ARG A 373 -23.32 -1.99 9.74
C ARG A 373 -22.08 -2.43 10.51
N ILE A 374 -21.93 -3.69 10.92
CA ILE A 374 -20.94 -4.13 11.93
C ILE A 374 -19.52 -3.53 11.79
N THR A 375 -18.94 -3.42 10.58
CA THR A 375 -17.61 -2.81 10.41
C THR A 375 -17.57 -1.30 10.71
N THR A 376 -18.66 -0.58 10.44
CA THR A 376 -18.83 0.87 10.72
C THR A 376 -19.67 1.13 12.00
N MET A 377 -20.29 0.10 12.57
CA MET A 377 -21.14 0.14 13.76
C MET A 377 -20.51 -0.51 14.99
N SER A 378 -19.35 -1.14 14.88
CA SER A 378 -18.45 -1.35 16.02
C SER A 378 -18.17 -0.05 16.80
N PHE A 379 -18.25 1.10 16.10
CA PHE A 379 -18.17 2.46 16.67
C PHE A 379 -19.54 3.16 16.90
N VAL A 380 -20.64 2.70 16.29
CA VAL A 380 -21.93 3.44 16.25
C VAL A 380 -23.11 2.69 16.89
N GLU A 381 -23.07 1.36 17.04
CA GLU A 381 -24.15 0.63 17.73
C GLU A 381 -24.12 0.88 19.26
N SER A 382 -22.97 1.28 19.79
CA SER A 382 -22.79 1.79 21.15
C SER A 382 -23.40 3.18 21.38
N SER A 383 -23.70 3.95 20.32
CA SER A 383 -24.19 5.33 20.49
C SER A 383 -25.69 5.41 20.78
N LYS A 384 -26.51 4.47 20.28
CA LYS A 384 -27.98 4.53 20.40
C LYS A 384 -28.49 4.43 21.84
N PRO A 385 -28.00 3.52 22.71
CA PRO A 385 -28.43 3.47 24.12
C PRO A 385 -28.02 4.74 24.88
N ALA A 386 -26.77 5.18 24.73
CA ALA A 386 -26.26 6.43 25.32
C ALA A 386 -27.03 7.67 24.84
N GLN A 387 -27.35 7.75 23.53
CA GLN A 387 -28.18 8.81 22.94
C GLN A 387 -29.60 8.82 23.52
N ALA A 388 -30.22 7.64 23.68
CA ALA A 388 -31.53 7.51 24.31
C ALA A 388 -31.51 7.92 25.78
N ALA A 389 -30.47 7.52 26.53
CA ALA A 389 -30.27 7.90 27.93
C ALA A 389 -30.06 9.42 28.09
N LEU A 390 -29.20 10.04 27.26
CA LEU A 390 -28.98 11.48 27.24
C LEU A 390 -30.26 12.26 26.92
N LEU A 391 -31.00 11.84 25.89
CA LEU A 391 -32.25 12.49 25.52
C LEU A 391 -33.35 12.26 26.58
N HIS A 392 -33.40 11.09 27.23
CA HIS A 392 -34.31 10.87 28.36
C HIS A 392 -33.98 11.79 29.53
N TRP A 393 -32.69 11.86 29.91
CA TRP A 393 -32.20 12.70 31.00
C TRP A 393 -32.48 14.19 30.77
N VAL A 394 -32.06 14.74 29.62
CA VAL A 394 -32.28 16.15 29.26
C VAL A 394 -33.77 16.51 29.24
N ASN A 395 -34.66 15.61 28.82
CA ASN A 395 -36.11 15.83 28.81
C ASN A 395 -36.81 15.76 30.19
N THR A 396 -36.08 15.55 31.28
CA THR A 396 -36.63 15.66 32.66
C THR A 396 -36.46 17.04 33.28
N PHE A 397 -35.60 17.88 32.70
CA PHE A 397 -35.47 19.29 33.08
C PHE A 397 -36.64 20.14 32.53
N PRO A 398 -36.95 21.31 33.12
CA PRO A 398 -38.03 22.19 32.67
C PRO A 398 -37.65 22.96 31.38
N LEU A 399 -37.80 22.29 30.24
CA LEU A 399 -37.49 22.82 28.90
C LEU A 399 -38.70 23.43 28.18
N ASP A 400 -38.48 24.49 27.38
CA ASP A 400 -39.51 25.10 26.52
C ASP A 400 -40.03 24.16 25.43
N ARG A 401 -39.18 23.25 24.94
CA ARG A 401 -39.50 22.20 23.98
C ARG A 401 -38.76 20.92 24.35
N LYS A 402 -39.40 19.76 24.16
CA LYS A 402 -38.73 18.47 24.32
C LYS A 402 -37.74 18.21 23.19
N ALA A 403 -36.51 17.83 23.52
CA ALA A 403 -35.53 17.35 22.56
C ALA A 403 -35.96 15.99 22.00
N ARG A 404 -35.96 15.83 20.67
CA ARG A 404 -36.35 14.57 19.99
C ARG A 404 -35.15 13.87 19.34
N SER A 405 -34.04 14.59 19.20
CA SER A 405 -32.81 14.20 18.55
C SER A 405 -31.62 14.98 19.15
N LEU A 406 -30.38 14.53 18.91
CA LEU A 406 -29.20 15.30 19.31
C LEU A 406 -29.09 16.66 18.57
N VAL A 407 -29.70 16.76 17.39
CA VAL A 407 -29.78 18.02 16.61
C VAL A 407 -30.63 19.08 17.32
N ASP A 408 -31.56 18.69 18.20
CA ASP A 408 -32.30 19.65 19.04
C ASP A 408 -31.45 20.26 20.16
N LEU A 409 -30.28 19.66 20.46
CA LEU A 409 -29.32 20.11 21.47
C LEU A 409 -28.15 20.92 20.86
N SER A 410 -27.84 20.74 19.58
CA SER A 410 -26.68 21.36 18.92
C SER A 410 -26.76 22.89 18.79
N ASP A 411 -27.97 23.48 18.90
CA ASP A 411 -28.12 24.94 18.98
C ASP A 411 -27.73 25.52 20.36
N GLY A 412 -27.55 24.68 21.37
CA GLY A 412 -27.17 25.04 22.74
C GLY A 412 -28.32 25.54 23.63
N LYS A 413 -29.49 25.85 23.07
CA LYS A 413 -30.56 26.56 23.80
C LYS A 413 -31.20 25.69 24.87
N LEU A 414 -31.41 24.40 24.58
CA LEU A 414 -31.94 23.45 25.56
C LEU A 414 -30.92 23.12 26.65
N LEU A 415 -29.63 23.00 26.31
CA LEU A 415 -28.58 22.77 27.30
C LEU A 415 -28.39 24.00 28.22
N TYR A 416 -28.59 25.22 27.72
CA TYR A 416 -28.64 26.43 28.56
C TYR A 416 -29.79 26.37 29.59
N GLN A 417 -30.95 25.82 29.21
CA GLN A 417 -32.10 25.65 30.11
C GLN A 417 -31.83 24.57 31.17
N VAL A 418 -31.20 23.44 30.81
CA VAL A 418 -30.70 22.45 31.79
C VAL A 418 -29.74 23.11 32.79
N MET A 419 -28.75 23.87 32.29
CA MET A 419 -27.78 24.56 33.14
C MET A 419 -28.43 25.62 34.06
N ALA A 420 -29.49 26.29 33.60
CA ALA A 420 -30.24 27.27 34.39
C ALA A 420 -31.03 26.66 35.56
N ASP A 421 -31.45 25.40 35.45
CA ASP A 421 -32.15 24.65 36.51
C ASP A 421 -31.17 24.00 37.51
N ILE A 422 -29.96 23.64 37.04
CA ILE A 422 -28.86 23.12 37.87
C ILE A 422 -28.23 24.23 38.72
N ASP A 423 -27.81 25.36 38.14
CA ASP A 423 -27.40 26.56 38.90
C ASP A 423 -28.04 27.87 38.38
N PRO A 424 -29.16 28.30 39.00
CA PRO A 424 -29.76 29.63 38.76
C PRO A 424 -28.86 30.82 39.14
N GLY A 425 -27.78 30.59 39.90
CA GLY A 425 -26.79 31.59 40.30
C GLY A 425 -25.71 31.84 39.25
N PHE A 426 -25.35 30.84 38.44
CA PHE A 426 -24.41 30.99 37.33
C PHE A 426 -25.02 31.80 36.18
N THR A 427 -26.24 31.46 35.76
CA THR A 427 -26.92 32.13 34.64
C THR A 427 -27.26 33.59 34.93
N ARG A 428 -27.72 33.92 36.15
CA ARG A 428 -27.92 35.31 36.60
C ARG A 428 -26.64 36.16 36.59
N ARG A 429 -25.46 35.56 36.68
CA ARG A 429 -24.16 36.27 36.62
C ARG A 429 -23.69 36.53 35.17
N ARG A 430 -24.41 36.04 34.15
CA ARG A 430 -24.10 36.21 32.71
C ARG A 430 -25.36 36.56 31.91
N SER A 431 -26.02 37.66 32.29
CA SER A 431 -27.34 38.10 31.79
C SER A 431 -27.42 38.27 30.27
N ASP A 432 -26.36 38.78 29.63
CA ASP A 432 -26.53 39.54 28.37
C ASP A 432 -25.96 38.86 27.11
N ASP A 433 -25.48 37.61 27.15
CA ASP A 433 -24.86 36.98 25.97
C ASP A 433 -25.25 35.51 25.66
N LYS A 434 -26.10 35.39 24.63
CA LYS A 434 -26.21 34.33 23.60
C LYS A 434 -26.03 32.86 24.04
N ASN A 435 -27.16 32.13 24.11
CA ASN A 435 -27.34 30.69 24.38
C ASN A 435 -26.69 29.72 23.34
N THR A 436 -25.41 29.89 22.99
CA THR A 436 -24.70 29.03 22.02
C THR A 436 -24.11 27.79 22.70
N PHE A 437 -24.08 26.66 21.98
CA PHE A 437 -23.60 25.36 22.49
C PHE A 437 -22.22 25.47 23.17
N GLN A 438 -21.24 26.10 22.50
CA GLN A 438 -19.89 26.27 23.06
C GLN A 438 -19.86 27.11 24.33
N ALA A 439 -20.70 28.15 24.46
CA ALA A 439 -20.79 28.96 25.67
C ALA A 439 -21.37 28.17 26.87
N VAL A 440 -22.34 27.28 26.60
CA VAL A 440 -22.93 26.41 27.62
C VAL A 440 -21.92 25.37 28.13
N ILE A 441 -21.22 24.67 27.22
CA ILE A 441 -20.22 23.66 27.62
C ILE A 441 -19.04 24.30 28.37
N ARG A 442 -18.57 25.49 27.95
CA ARG A 442 -17.57 26.27 28.69
C ARG A 442 -18.07 26.70 30.07
N GLY A 443 -19.38 26.97 30.23
CA GLY A 443 -20.01 27.27 31.51
C GLY A 443 -20.11 26.07 32.44
N LEU A 444 -20.51 24.90 31.92
CA LEU A 444 -20.52 23.62 32.64
C LEU A 444 -19.13 23.26 33.15
N ARG A 445 -18.10 23.35 32.29
CA ARG A 445 -16.70 23.09 32.70
C ARG A 445 -16.25 24.04 33.82
N TYR A 446 -16.55 25.33 33.71
CA TYR A 446 -16.21 26.30 34.75
C TYR A 446 -16.88 25.95 36.09
N PHE A 447 -18.19 25.67 36.09
CA PHE A 447 -18.94 25.28 37.29
C PHE A 447 -18.38 24.01 37.96
N ILE A 448 -18.05 22.97 37.18
CA ILE A 448 -17.45 21.75 37.71
C ILE A 448 -16.09 22.05 38.37
N VAL A 449 -15.23 22.84 37.71
CA VAL A 449 -13.89 23.17 38.24
C VAL A 449 -13.95 24.09 39.48
N THR A 450 -14.86 25.08 39.54
CA THR A 450 -14.89 26.02 40.68
C THR A 450 -15.79 25.61 41.85
N GLU A 451 -16.86 24.86 41.61
CA GLU A 451 -17.87 24.55 42.65
C GLU A 451 -17.91 23.03 42.99
N CYS A 452 -17.36 22.13 42.16
CA CYS A 452 -17.34 20.68 42.39
C CYS A 452 -15.92 20.16 42.71
N GLY A 453 -15.28 20.77 43.72
CA GLY A 453 -13.82 20.75 43.99
C GLY A 453 -13.12 19.44 44.37
N ASP A 454 -13.68 18.27 44.05
CA ASP A 454 -13.02 16.96 44.12
C ASP A 454 -13.03 16.21 42.76
N CYS A 455 -13.56 16.83 41.68
CA CYS A 455 -13.80 16.19 40.38
C CYS A 455 -12.93 16.74 39.22
N GLU A 456 -11.88 17.50 39.50
CA GLU A 456 -11.05 18.17 38.47
C GLU A 456 -10.33 17.15 37.54
N GLU A 457 -9.88 16.03 38.09
CA GLU A 457 -9.21 14.93 37.35
C GLU A 457 -10.14 14.13 36.42
N LEU A 458 -11.47 14.30 36.52
CA LEU A 458 -12.45 13.67 35.60
C LEU A 458 -12.64 14.48 34.30
N VAL A 459 -11.93 15.60 34.14
CA VAL A 459 -12.19 16.65 33.11
C VAL A 459 -10.90 17.02 32.35
N GLU A 460 -10.18 16.00 31.85
CA GLU A 460 -9.25 16.21 30.73
C GLU A 460 -10.00 16.66 29.46
N SER A 461 -9.28 17.25 28.50
CA SER A 461 -9.91 18.17 27.54
C SER A 461 -10.66 17.47 26.39
N PRO A 462 -11.96 17.77 26.15
CA PRO A 462 -12.62 17.39 24.91
C PRO A 462 -11.97 18.04 23.69
N GLY A 463 -12.00 17.33 22.56
CA GLY A 463 -11.76 17.91 21.24
C GLY A 463 -12.98 18.69 20.77
N PHE A 464 -12.79 19.90 20.23
CA PHE A 464 -13.90 20.77 19.81
C PHE A 464 -14.46 20.40 18.42
N ILE A 465 -15.05 19.20 18.26
CA ILE A 465 -15.71 18.79 17.01
C ILE A 465 -17.16 18.31 17.26
N ALA A 466 -18.10 19.06 16.68
CA ALA A 466 -19.41 18.64 16.17
C ALA A 466 -20.25 17.55 16.91
N ILE A 467 -21.03 17.94 17.92
CA ILE A 467 -22.38 17.35 18.08
C ILE A 467 -23.28 17.91 16.95
N SER A 468 -23.18 17.33 15.77
CA SER A 468 -24.09 17.58 14.64
C SER A 468 -24.33 16.30 13.85
N ALA A 469 -25.61 15.98 13.61
CA ALA A 469 -26.09 14.75 12.98
C ALA A 469 -25.71 13.44 13.70
N ASP A 470 -24.43 13.04 13.65
CA ASP A 470 -23.99 11.65 13.80
C ASP A 470 -22.97 11.41 14.94
N GLY A 471 -22.86 12.37 15.89
CA GLY A 471 -21.78 12.46 16.90
C GLY A 471 -21.41 11.17 17.63
N GLU A 472 -20.12 11.01 17.92
CA GLU A 472 -19.54 9.74 18.38
C GLU A 472 -20.01 9.35 19.79
N THR A 473 -19.98 8.05 20.08
CA THR A 473 -20.32 7.52 21.41
C THR A 473 -19.49 8.16 22.51
N GLY A 474 -18.20 8.44 22.26
CA GLY A 474 -17.33 9.13 23.21
C GLY A 474 -17.87 10.51 23.64
N ASP A 475 -18.26 11.34 22.68
CA ASP A 475 -18.80 12.68 22.92
C ASP A 475 -20.16 12.65 23.63
N ILE A 476 -21.02 11.70 23.26
CA ILE A 476 -22.33 11.50 23.89
C ILE A 476 -22.16 11.05 25.35
N LEU A 477 -21.26 10.09 25.60
CA LEU A 477 -20.93 9.64 26.95
C LEU A 477 -20.31 10.77 27.79
N GLU A 478 -19.45 11.59 27.20
CA GLU A 478 -18.82 12.72 27.87
C GLU A 478 -19.84 13.80 28.25
N LEU A 479 -20.67 14.26 27.31
CA LEU A 479 -21.72 15.24 27.59
C LEU A 479 -22.72 14.72 28.66
N THR A 480 -23.08 13.44 28.59
CA THR A 480 -23.93 12.80 29.60
C THR A 480 -23.27 12.80 30.97
N SER A 481 -21.97 12.48 31.03
CA SER A 481 -21.18 12.49 32.26
C SER A 481 -21.07 13.89 32.88
N PHE A 482 -20.76 14.91 32.08
CA PHE A 482 -20.67 16.31 32.55
C PHE A 482 -22.01 16.79 33.14
N LEU A 483 -23.13 16.50 32.47
CA LEU A 483 -24.47 16.89 32.95
C LEU A 483 -24.87 16.15 34.23
N LEU A 484 -24.53 14.86 34.36
CA LEU A 484 -24.77 14.08 35.58
C LEU A 484 -23.89 14.57 36.75
N VAL A 485 -22.59 14.79 36.53
CA VAL A 485 -21.67 15.32 37.55
C VAL A 485 -22.10 16.69 38.04
N ALA A 486 -22.50 17.60 37.13
CA ALA A 486 -23.01 18.92 37.50
C ALA A 486 -24.34 18.84 38.29
N ALA A 487 -25.27 17.97 37.90
CA ALA A 487 -26.55 17.82 38.60
C ALA A 487 -26.41 17.16 39.99
N ILE A 488 -25.55 16.14 40.13
CA ILE A 488 -25.35 15.36 41.37
C ILE A 488 -24.54 16.14 42.41
N ASN A 489 -23.65 17.03 41.99
CA ASN A 489 -22.92 17.93 42.91
C ASN A 489 -23.64 19.28 43.12
N GLY A 490 -24.58 19.63 42.24
CA GLY A 490 -25.35 20.87 42.31
C GLY A 490 -26.32 20.98 43.50
N PRO A 491 -26.86 22.19 43.77
CA PRO A 491 -27.63 22.50 44.99
C PRO A 491 -28.95 21.72 45.14
N ARG A 492 -29.46 21.06 44.09
CA ARG A 492 -30.72 20.30 44.08
C ARG A 492 -30.53 18.78 43.92
N ARG A 493 -29.32 18.26 44.17
CA ARG A 493 -28.93 16.85 43.95
C ARG A 493 -29.92 15.79 44.43
N GLU A 494 -30.60 15.98 45.57
CA GLU A 494 -31.52 14.98 46.13
C GLU A 494 -32.79 14.81 45.26
N GLU A 495 -33.25 15.88 44.61
CA GLU A 495 -34.36 15.84 43.64
C GLU A 495 -33.91 15.13 42.34
N TYR A 496 -32.71 15.43 41.86
CA TYR A 496 -32.14 14.83 40.65
C TYR A 496 -31.84 13.33 40.81
N ILE A 497 -31.24 12.92 41.94
CA ILE A 497 -31.00 11.51 42.27
C ILE A 497 -32.33 10.75 42.39
N THR A 498 -33.33 11.34 43.06
CA THR A 498 -34.67 10.73 43.16
C THR A 498 -35.33 10.60 41.78
N THR A 499 -35.11 11.55 40.87
CA THR A 499 -35.63 11.50 39.48
C THR A 499 -34.99 10.37 38.68
N ILE A 500 -33.66 10.22 38.71
CA ILE A 500 -32.95 9.11 38.04
C ILE A 500 -33.46 7.75 38.56
N MET A 501 -33.71 7.63 39.86
CA MET A 501 -34.25 6.42 40.51
C MET A 501 -35.68 6.04 40.06
N THR A 502 -36.36 6.87 39.26
CA THR A 502 -37.69 6.60 38.68
C THR A 502 -37.68 6.23 37.19
N PHE A 503 -36.50 6.13 36.56
CA PHE A 503 -36.37 5.73 35.15
C PHE A 503 -36.51 4.22 34.96
N ASP A 504 -36.83 3.79 33.73
CA ASP A 504 -36.86 2.37 33.37
C ASP A 504 -35.49 1.70 33.59
N GLU A 505 -35.49 0.43 34.03
CA GLU A 505 -34.27 -0.33 34.39
C GLU A 505 -33.21 -0.32 33.27
N ALA A 506 -33.61 -0.30 32.00
CA ALA A 506 -32.70 -0.21 30.86
C ALA A 506 -31.93 1.12 30.82
N VAL A 507 -32.59 2.24 31.09
CA VAL A 507 -31.96 3.57 31.12
C VAL A 507 -31.09 3.72 32.36
N GLN A 508 -31.51 3.16 33.50
CA GLN A 508 -30.71 3.12 34.72
C GLN A 508 -29.45 2.26 34.57
N SER A 509 -29.56 1.10 33.90
CA SER A 509 -28.42 0.23 33.60
C SER A 509 -27.42 0.92 32.69
N GLU A 510 -27.88 1.66 31.67
CA GLU A 510 -27.00 2.42 30.79
C GLU A 510 -26.26 3.51 31.58
N ILE A 511 -26.98 4.41 32.27
CA ILE A 511 -26.40 5.48 33.10
C ILE A 511 -25.39 4.93 34.12
N LYS A 512 -25.66 3.76 34.72
CA LYS A 512 -24.73 3.07 35.62
C LYS A 512 -23.43 2.67 34.92
N VAL A 513 -23.50 2.10 33.71
CA VAL A 513 -22.30 1.71 32.94
C VAL A 513 -21.45 2.94 32.59
N ILE A 514 -22.07 4.07 32.21
CA ILE A 514 -21.36 5.34 31.94
C ILE A 514 -20.54 5.78 33.16
N ILE A 515 -21.13 5.72 34.35
CA ILE A 515 -20.49 6.10 35.61
C ILE A 515 -19.39 5.09 35.99
N GLU A 516 -19.65 3.79 35.93
CA GLU A 516 -18.66 2.75 36.25
C GLU A 516 -17.44 2.79 35.30
N GLN A 517 -17.65 3.08 34.02
CA GLN A 517 -16.60 3.26 33.02
C GLN A 517 -15.68 4.45 33.37
N ARG A 518 -16.24 5.66 33.55
CA ARG A 518 -15.46 6.86 33.86
C ARG A 518 -14.81 6.81 35.26
N MET A 519 -15.48 6.19 36.25
CA MET A 519 -14.87 5.96 37.57
C MET A 519 -13.70 4.97 37.51
N LYS A 520 -13.75 3.97 36.61
CA LYS A 520 -12.62 3.06 36.39
C LYS A 520 -11.46 3.79 35.70
N GLU A 521 -11.72 4.56 34.65
CA GLU A 521 -10.69 5.33 33.93
C GLU A 521 -9.94 6.30 34.88
N ALA A 522 -10.65 6.99 35.77
CA ALA A 522 -10.07 7.84 36.81
C ALA A 522 -9.38 7.09 37.97
N HIS A 523 -9.51 5.75 38.03
CA HIS A 523 -8.84 4.89 39.01
C HIS A 523 -7.61 4.20 38.42
N ASP A 524 -7.71 3.68 37.19
CA ASP A 524 -6.59 3.12 36.42
C ASP A 524 -5.49 4.18 36.21
N ALA A 525 -5.86 5.47 36.10
CA ALA A 525 -4.94 6.61 36.06
C ALA A 525 -4.13 6.87 37.35
N LYS A 526 -4.41 6.14 38.45
CA LYS A 526 -3.76 6.32 39.78
C LYS A 526 -2.84 5.18 40.21
N GLU A 527 -2.58 4.18 39.36
CA GLU A 527 -1.53 3.19 39.65
C GLU A 527 -0.10 3.80 39.46
N PRO A 528 0.82 3.60 40.43
CA PRO A 528 2.12 4.30 40.43
C PRO A 528 3.19 3.60 39.57
N GLY A 529 3.50 4.16 38.39
CA GLY A 529 4.51 3.63 37.45
C GLY A 529 5.47 4.67 36.88
N ASP A 530 6.53 5.02 37.62
CA ASP A 530 7.77 5.70 37.19
C ASP A 530 7.68 6.74 36.04
N LYS A 531 7.08 7.90 36.35
CA LYS A 531 7.51 9.19 35.76
C LYS A 531 7.69 10.23 36.86
N ILE A 532 8.77 11.02 36.75
CA ILE A 532 9.22 11.95 37.79
C ILE A 532 8.27 13.15 37.88
N TYR A 533 7.48 13.21 38.95
CA TYR A 533 6.62 14.36 39.25
C TYR A 533 7.47 15.56 39.71
N GLN A 534 7.68 16.53 38.82
CA GLN A 534 8.03 17.89 39.23
C GLN A 534 6.73 18.65 39.51
N ALA A 535 6.61 19.23 40.71
CA ALA A 535 5.44 20.03 41.06
C ALA A 535 5.32 21.27 40.13
N PRO A 536 4.11 21.64 39.68
CA PRO A 536 3.92 22.79 38.80
C PRO A 536 4.47 24.10 39.40
N PRO A 537 5.12 24.97 38.60
CA PRO A 537 5.48 26.31 39.03
C PRO A 537 4.25 27.11 39.45
N ASN A 538 4.38 27.87 40.54
CA ASN A 538 3.26 28.61 41.11
C ASN A 538 2.88 29.83 40.24
N HIS A 539 1.62 29.90 39.81
CA HIS A 539 0.89 31.13 39.46
C HIS A 539 1.53 32.10 38.42
N ALA A 540 1.44 31.76 37.14
CA ALA A 540 1.39 32.74 36.04
C ALA A 540 0.64 32.12 34.82
N GLY A 541 -0.42 32.72 34.27
CA GLY A 541 -1.14 33.92 34.70
C GLY A 541 -2.58 33.96 34.15
N GLN A 542 -3.43 34.82 34.71
CA GLN A 542 -4.87 34.88 34.41
C GLN A 542 -5.20 35.58 33.07
N ASP A 543 -4.19 36.10 32.37
CA ASP A 543 -4.36 36.99 31.22
C ASP A 543 -4.81 36.29 29.93
N GLU A 544 -4.46 35.02 29.71
CA GLU A 544 -4.79 34.32 28.46
C GLU A 544 -6.31 34.09 28.33
N PHE A 545 -6.95 33.63 29.41
CA PHE A 545 -8.41 33.55 29.52
C PHE A 545 -9.09 34.93 29.48
N GLN A 546 -8.45 35.98 30.00
CA GLN A 546 -8.96 37.37 29.90
C GLN A 546 -8.93 37.87 28.45
N LEU A 547 -7.88 37.57 27.68
CA LEU A 547 -7.78 37.94 26.27
C LEU A 547 -8.80 37.21 25.41
N GLU A 548 -8.97 35.88 25.55
CA GLU A 548 -10.01 35.14 24.82
C GLU A 548 -11.42 35.67 25.13
N TYR A 549 -11.71 35.92 26.41
CA TYR A 549 -12.99 36.50 26.84
C TYR A 549 -13.22 37.87 26.19
N ARG A 550 -12.22 38.76 26.21
CA ARG A 550 -12.34 40.11 25.66
C ARG A 550 -12.41 40.12 24.13
N TYR A 551 -11.76 39.17 23.45
CA TYR A 551 -11.87 38.97 22.01
C TYR A 551 -13.27 38.48 21.61
N GLY A 552 -13.85 37.54 22.36
CA GLY A 552 -15.23 37.09 22.16
C GLY A 552 -16.27 38.22 22.28
N VAL A 553 -16.14 39.06 23.32
CA VAL A 553 -17.01 40.23 23.52
C VAL A 553 -16.88 41.24 22.39
N LEU A 554 -15.66 41.55 21.93
CA LEU A 554 -15.42 42.45 20.79
C LEU A 554 -16.01 41.91 19.47
N LEU A 555 -15.98 40.59 19.26
CA LEU A 555 -16.63 39.93 18.11
C LEU A 555 -18.16 39.98 18.17
N GLY A 556 -18.75 39.98 19.36
CA GLY A 556 -20.18 40.25 19.57
C GLY A 556 -20.53 41.70 19.23
N GLN A 557 -19.81 42.65 19.84
CA GLN A 557 -20.03 44.09 19.67
C GLN A 557 -19.86 44.56 18.23
N ASN A 558 -18.87 44.06 17.47
CA ASN A 558 -18.72 44.40 16.05
C ASN A 558 -19.94 43.98 15.23
N ARG A 559 -20.50 42.79 15.47
CA ARG A 559 -21.69 42.29 14.75
C ARG A 559 -22.97 43.04 15.11
N GLU A 560 -23.07 43.54 16.35
CA GLU A 560 -24.18 44.38 16.79
C GLU A 560 -24.08 45.79 16.18
N LEU A 561 -22.88 46.37 16.11
CA LEU A 561 -22.63 47.64 15.40
C LEU A 561 -22.85 47.51 13.88
N GLU A 562 -22.54 46.38 13.27
CA GLU A 562 -22.88 46.10 11.86
C GLU A 562 -24.40 46.04 11.65
N GLN A 563 -25.16 45.40 12.55
CA GLN A 563 -26.63 45.35 12.47
C GLN A 563 -27.28 46.71 12.73
N GLU A 564 -26.77 47.49 13.70
CA GLU A 564 -27.24 48.86 13.96
C GLU A 564 -26.96 49.78 12.75
N LYS A 565 -25.75 49.72 12.19
CA LYS A 565 -25.39 50.39 10.93
C LYS A 565 -26.36 50.03 9.80
N ASP A 566 -26.68 48.75 9.62
CA ASP A 566 -27.61 48.27 8.59
C ASP A 566 -29.04 48.79 8.82
N GLN A 567 -29.48 48.87 10.08
CA GLN A 567 -30.80 49.39 10.47
C GLN A 567 -30.88 50.91 10.29
N LEU A 568 -29.85 51.66 10.71
CA LEU A 568 -29.72 53.10 10.48
C LEU A 568 -29.65 53.43 8.98
N THR A 569 -28.96 52.61 8.17
CA THR A 569 -28.89 52.79 6.71
C THR A 569 -30.27 52.64 6.07
N LYS A 570 -31.07 51.66 6.51
CA LYS A 570 -32.46 51.48 6.06
C LYS A 570 -33.38 52.64 6.51
N GLN A 571 -33.20 53.15 7.73
CA GLN A 571 -33.94 54.34 8.21
C GLN A 571 -33.57 55.60 7.44
N ASN A 572 -32.29 55.78 7.09
CA ASN A 572 -31.82 56.95 6.34
C ASN A 572 -32.35 56.93 4.89
N ALA A 573 -32.51 55.74 4.29
CA ALA A 573 -33.20 55.57 3.01
C ALA A 573 -34.68 55.98 3.08
N ASP A 574 -35.45 55.51 4.07
CA ASP A 574 -36.86 55.91 4.28
C ASP A 574 -37.01 57.42 4.48
N LEU A 575 -36.17 58.01 5.35
CA LEU A 575 -36.14 59.45 5.58
C LEU A 575 -35.77 60.25 4.32
N THR A 576 -34.89 59.72 3.47
CA THR A 576 -34.53 60.36 2.19
C THR A 576 -35.72 60.34 1.23
N THR A 577 -36.39 59.20 1.03
CA THR A 577 -37.59 59.11 0.19
C THR A 577 -38.71 60.02 0.70
N ARG A 578 -38.87 60.11 2.02
CA ARG A 578 -39.86 60.97 2.67
C ARG A 578 -39.52 62.46 2.54
N LEU A 579 -38.24 62.83 2.49
CA LEU A 579 -37.80 64.18 2.18
C LEU A 579 -38.17 64.56 0.73
N THR A 580 -37.94 63.66 -0.23
CA THR A 580 -38.30 63.88 -1.65
C THR A 580 -39.79 64.19 -1.81
N HIS A 581 -40.67 63.37 -1.22
CA HIS A 581 -42.12 63.61 -1.27
C HIS A 581 -42.56 64.91 -0.56
N LEU A 582 -41.83 65.37 0.46
CA LEU A 582 -42.10 66.67 1.09
C LEU A 582 -41.63 67.84 0.22
N GLN A 583 -40.57 67.68 -0.57
CA GLN A 583 -40.11 68.67 -1.55
C GLN A 583 -41.11 68.79 -2.71
N GLU A 584 -41.53 67.66 -3.33
CA GLU A 584 -42.55 67.62 -4.39
C GLU A 584 -43.86 68.34 -3.97
N ASN A 585 -44.30 68.12 -2.72
CA ASN A 585 -45.51 68.72 -2.18
C ASN A 585 -45.35 70.21 -1.84
N ASN A 586 -44.17 70.63 -1.36
CA ASN A 586 -43.83 72.04 -1.17
C ASN A 586 -43.84 72.80 -2.50
N ASP A 587 -43.28 72.24 -3.55
CA ASP A 587 -43.18 72.89 -4.85
C ASP A 587 -44.58 73.08 -5.47
N SER A 588 -45.46 72.07 -5.34
CA SER A 588 -46.88 72.20 -5.70
C SER A 588 -47.62 73.29 -4.90
N LEU A 589 -47.27 73.49 -3.62
CA LEU A 589 -47.84 74.58 -2.80
C LEU A 589 -47.32 75.96 -3.23
N GLN A 590 -46.09 76.08 -3.73
CA GLN A 590 -45.56 77.34 -4.24
C GLN A 590 -46.22 77.76 -5.56
N ASP A 591 -46.51 76.81 -6.45
CA ASP A 591 -47.28 77.10 -7.67
C ASP A 591 -48.74 77.50 -7.36
N HIS A 592 -49.38 76.87 -6.37
CA HIS A 592 -50.69 77.32 -5.88
C HIS A 592 -50.66 78.72 -5.23
N LEU A 593 -49.56 79.09 -4.57
CA LEU A 593 -49.38 80.44 -4.01
C LEU A 593 -49.31 81.49 -5.14
N ARG A 594 -48.57 81.19 -6.21
CA ARG A 594 -48.47 82.05 -7.41
C ARG A 594 -49.82 82.35 -8.06
N ASP A 595 -50.62 81.31 -8.32
CA ASP A 595 -51.96 81.49 -8.91
C ASP A 595 -52.92 82.27 -7.98
N ALA A 596 -52.67 82.28 -6.66
CA ALA A 596 -53.39 83.16 -5.72
C ALA A 596 -52.87 84.61 -5.75
N GLU A 597 -51.56 84.84 -5.89
CA GLU A 597 -50.97 86.19 -6.01
C GLU A 597 -51.38 86.88 -7.32
N ASP A 598 -51.40 86.15 -8.45
CA ASP A 598 -51.87 86.69 -9.73
C ASP A 598 -53.36 87.11 -9.68
N ARG A 599 -54.19 86.38 -8.93
CA ARG A 599 -55.60 86.75 -8.69
C ARG A 599 -55.75 87.98 -7.79
N LEU A 600 -54.82 88.21 -6.87
CA LEU A 600 -54.85 89.33 -5.92
C LEU A 600 -54.49 90.67 -6.59
N ASN A 601 -53.71 90.64 -7.66
CA ASN A 601 -53.23 91.82 -8.40
C ASN A 601 -54.26 92.44 -9.38
N ALA A 602 -55.51 91.95 -9.41
CA ALA A 602 -56.57 92.50 -10.25
C ALA A 602 -57.07 93.88 -9.73
N PRO A 603 -56.98 94.97 -10.53
CA PRO A 603 -57.31 96.31 -10.04
C PRO A 603 -58.79 96.69 -10.26
N ILE A 604 -59.40 97.36 -9.26
CA ILE A 604 -60.23 98.60 -9.35
C ILE A 604 -61.14 98.77 -8.10
N ARG A 605 -60.67 99.61 -7.17
CA ARG A 605 -61.25 100.92 -6.80
C ARG A 605 -62.68 101.08 -6.24
N ASP A 606 -62.71 101.78 -5.09
CA ASP A 606 -63.71 102.74 -4.56
C ASP A 606 -64.81 102.34 -3.55
N ASP A 607 -65.12 103.34 -2.70
CA ASP A 607 -66.19 103.56 -1.71
C ASP A 607 -66.56 102.50 -0.63
N GLU A 608 -66.27 101.20 -0.77
CA GLU A 608 -66.50 100.23 0.35
C GLU A 608 -65.51 100.45 1.53
N THR A 609 -64.49 101.29 1.31
CA THR A 609 -63.33 101.52 2.16
C THR A 609 -63.67 101.84 3.62
N LEU A 610 -64.72 102.63 3.90
CA LEU A 610 -65.03 103.07 5.27
C LEU A 610 -65.65 101.98 6.16
N HIS A 611 -66.39 101.03 5.57
CA HIS A 611 -66.81 99.84 6.31
C HIS A 611 -65.64 98.86 6.44
N ARG A 612 -64.87 98.71 5.36
CA ARG A 612 -63.65 97.88 5.32
C ARG A 612 -62.62 98.27 6.37
N ILE A 613 -62.42 99.58 6.62
CA ILE A 613 -61.50 100.08 7.66
C ILE A 613 -61.88 99.53 9.03
N ARG A 614 -63.14 99.57 9.46
CA ARG A 614 -63.53 99.00 10.76
C ARG A 614 -63.36 97.49 10.81
N THR A 615 -63.72 96.77 9.73
CA THR A 615 -63.46 95.33 9.65
C THR A 615 -61.97 95.00 9.62
N LEU A 616 -61.11 95.95 9.21
CA LEU A 616 -59.65 95.83 9.28
C LEU A 616 -59.11 96.23 10.65
N GLU A 617 -59.69 97.21 11.36
CA GLU A 617 -59.32 97.59 12.73
C GLU A 617 -59.58 96.45 13.73
N ASP A 618 -60.71 95.76 13.62
CA ASP A 618 -60.98 94.56 14.45
C ASP A 618 -60.11 93.38 14.01
N LYS A 619 -59.82 93.20 12.72
CA LYS A 619 -58.87 92.17 12.23
C LYS A 619 -57.41 92.49 12.50
N VAL A 620 -57.05 93.74 12.76
CA VAL A 620 -55.74 94.13 13.28
C VAL A 620 -55.66 93.69 14.73
N ARG A 621 -56.67 93.97 15.57
CA ARG A 621 -56.71 93.50 16.96
C ARG A 621 -56.67 91.97 17.08
N GLU A 622 -57.45 91.26 16.25
CA GLU A 622 -57.44 89.79 16.14
C GLU A 622 -56.07 89.26 15.67
N ARG A 623 -55.33 90.04 14.87
CA ARG A 623 -53.95 89.71 14.48
C ARG A 623 -52.92 90.10 15.54
N ASP A 624 -53.14 91.14 16.32
CA ASP A 624 -52.25 91.56 17.40
C ASP A 624 -52.25 90.49 18.52
N GLU A 625 -53.42 89.92 18.85
CA GLU A 625 -53.55 88.76 19.75
C GLU A 625 -52.82 87.51 19.19
N VAL A 626 -52.91 87.27 17.88
CA VAL A 626 -52.15 86.20 17.20
C VAL A 626 -50.65 86.50 17.17
N ILE A 627 -50.23 87.77 17.04
CA ILE A 627 -48.82 88.18 17.10
C ILE A 627 -48.29 87.96 18.52
N GLU A 628 -48.99 88.39 19.57
CA GLU A 628 -48.59 88.13 20.97
C GLU A 628 -48.45 86.62 21.24
N THR A 629 -49.37 85.81 20.71
CA THR A 629 -49.30 84.34 20.78
C THR A 629 -48.07 83.79 20.03
N LEU A 630 -47.79 84.29 18.82
CA LEU A 630 -46.63 83.87 18.01
C LEU A 630 -45.29 84.37 18.56
N GLU A 631 -45.25 85.52 19.24
CA GLU A 631 -44.04 86.00 19.91
C GLU A 631 -43.74 85.18 21.17
N GLY A 632 -44.77 84.79 21.93
CA GLY A 632 -44.66 83.79 23.00
C GLY A 632 -44.14 82.44 22.48
N GLN A 633 -44.68 81.97 21.35
CA GLN A 633 -44.19 80.77 20.66
C GLN A 633 -42.71 80.92 20.24
N ARG A 634 -42.35 82.06 19.63
CA ARG A 634 -40.99 82.35 19.14
C ARG A 634 -39.97 82.40 20.27
N GLU A 635 -40.31 82.92 21.45
CA GLU A 635 -39.39 82.94 22.59
C GLU A 635 -39.28 81.55 23.25
N GLN A 636 -40.34 80.72 23.25
CA GLN A 636 -40.21 79.29 23.63
C GLN A 636 -39.28 78.53 22.67
N ASP A 637 -39.43 78.71 21.37
CA ASP A 637 -38.54 78.07 20.38
C ASP A 637 -37.10 78.61 20.45
N ARG A 638 -36.92 79.87 20.88
CA ARG A 638 -35.61 80.46 21.15
C ARG A 638 -34.95 79.85 22.41
N GLU A 639 -35.71 79.65 23.48
CA GLU A 639 -35.25 78.87 24.64
C GLU A 639 -34.86 77.44 24.24
N LYS A 640 -35.69 76.81 23.40
CA LYS A 640 -35.46 75.45 22.90
C LYS A 640 -34.19 75.36 22.06
N MET A 641 -33.98 76.31 21.15
CA MET A 641 -32.73 76.44 20.39
C MET A 641 -31.53 76.66 21.34
N ALA A 642 -31.65 77.54 22.33
CA ALA A 642 -30.61 77.79 23.33
C ALA A 642 -30.34 76.60 24.28
N ARG A 643 -31.21 75.58 24.32
CA ARG A 643 -30.93 74.28 24.94
C ARG A 643 -30.17 73.39 23.95
N MET A 644 -30.72 73.16 22.75
CA MET A 644 -30.07 72.35 21.70
C MET A 644 -28.65 72.83 21.34
N THR A 645 -28.37 74.14 21.37
CA THR A 645 -27.02 74.68 21.12
C THR A 645 -26.01 74.30 22.21
N ARG A 646 -26.45 74.15 23.48
CA ARG A 646 -25.60 73.63 24.56
C ARG A 646 -25.43 72.13 24.45
N ASP A 647 -26.49 71.41 24.08
CA ASP A 647 -26.42 69.96 23.89
C ASP A 647 -25.49 69.60 22.70
N LEU A 648 -25.52 70.39 21.62
CA LEU A 648 -24.57 70.30 20.50
C LEU A 648 -23.12 70.64 20.89
N ALA A 649 -22.89 71.52 21.86
CA ALA A 649 -21.55 71.79 22.37
C ALA A 649 -21.03 70.58 23.18
N ASN A 650 -21.86 70.04 24.08
CA ASN A 650 -21.55 68.83 24.85
C ASN A 650 -21.28 67.61 23.94
N LEU A 651 -22.05 67.47 22.85
CA LEU A 651 -21.85 66.41 21.85
C LEU A 651 -20.54 66.56 21.08
N LYS A 652 -20.09 67.78 20.77
CA LYS A 652 -18.78 68.01 20.13
C LYS A 652 -17.60 67.70 21.06
N ASP A 653 -17.74 67.98 22.35
CA ASP A 653 -16.75 67.57 23.36
C ASP A 653 -16.70 66.04 23.54
N ALA A 654 -17.82 65.34 23.34
CA ALA A 654 -17.88 63.88 23.34
C ALA A 654 -17.27 63.27 22.05
N ASP A 655 -17.63 63.82 20.89
CA ASP A 655 -17.08 63.45 19.57
C ASP A 655 -15.55 63.61 19.52
N SER A 656 -15.03 64.72 20.05
CA SER A 656 -13.59 64.96 20.18
C SER A 656 -12.86 63.89 21.02
N ARG A 657 -13.53 63.34 22.05
CA ARG A 657 -12.99 62.23 22.86
C ARG A 657 -13.14 60.88 22.16
N LEU A 658 -14.21 60.68 21.40
CA LEU A 658 -14.42 59.47 20.60
C LEU A 658 -13.30 59.31 19.57
N ILE A 659 -12.94 60.40 18.87
CA ILE A 659 -11.80 60.42 17.93
C ILE A 659 -10.49 60.06 18.64
N GLN A 660 -10.23 60.64 19.81
CA GLN A 660 -9.02 60.36 20.59
C GLN A 660 -8.92 58.89 21.02
N VAL A 661 -10.03 58.30 21.49
CA VAL A 661 -10.08 56.87 21.85
C VAL A 661 -9.97 55.97 20.61
N GLN A 662 -10.54 56.37 19.46
CA GLN A 662 -10.38 55.63 18.20
C GLN A 662 -8.93 55.57 17.72
N ASP A 663 -8.14 56.64 17.91
CA ASP A 663 -6.72 56.63 17.55
C ASP A 663 -5.87 55.82 18.53
N GLU A 664 -6.19 55.86 19.84
CA GLU A 664 -5.58 54.95 20.83
C GLU A 664 -5.88 53.47 20.53
N VAL A 665 -7.11 53.15 20.10
CA VAL A 665 -7.50 51.80 19.66
C VAL A 665 -6.68 51.35 18.46
N LYS A 666 -6.54 52.18 17.42
CA LYS A 666 -5.71 51.85 16.23
C LYS A 666 -4.25 51.59 16.59
N GLU A 667 -3.67 52.35 17.54
CA GLU A 667 -2.29 52.13 17.98
C GLU A 667 -2.15 50.79 18.75
N LEU A 668 -3.17 50.39 19.50
CA LEU A 668 -3.23 49.09 20.17
C LEU A 668 -3.48 47.93 19.19
N GLU A 669 -4.33 48.12 18.18
CA GLU A 669 -4.54 47.15 17.09
C GLU A 669 -3.23 46.86 16.34
N PHE A 670 -2.49 47.91 15.94
CA PHE A 670 -1.21 47.75 15.25
C PHE A 670 -0.16 47.01 16.11
N LYS A 671 -0.09 47.32 17.42
CA LYS A 671 0.78 46.61 18.37
C LYS A 671 0.36 45.15 18.53
N ASN A 672 -0.93 44.86 18.56
CA ASN A 672 -1.45 43.50 18.66
C ASN A 672 -1.18 42.70 17.37
N GLU A 673 -1.23 43.34 16.20
CA GLU A 673 -0.90 42.72 14.92
C GLU A 673 0.60 42.36 14.84
N ASP A 674 1.49 43.24 15.31
CA ASP A 674 2.94 42.98 15.43
C ASP A 674 3.24 41.85 16.44
N LEU A 675 2.57 41.83 17.59
CA LEU A 675 2.67 40.72 18.56
C LEU A 675 2.14 39.40 17.99
N THR A 676 1.04 39.43 17.22
CA THR A 676 0.49 38.24 16.53
C THR A 676 1.47 37.70 15.49
N LYS A 677 2.11 38.58 14.71
CA LYS A 677 3.19 38.21 13.76
C LYS A 677 4.39 37.56 14.48
N LYS A 678 4.71 38.01 15.71
CA LYS A 678 5.77 37.42 16.56
C LYS A 678 5.36 36.08 17.18
N ALA A 679 4.11 35.90 17.61
CA ALA A 679 3.59 34.60 18.04
C ALA A 679 3.62 33.57 16.89
N ASN A 680 3.13 33.94 15.72
CA ASN A 680 3.09 33.07 14.53
C ASN A 680 4.49 32.61 14.08
N THR A 681 5.52 33.46 14.21
CA THR A 681 6.90 33.07 13.92
C THR A 681 7.48 32.14 14.99
N VAL A 682 7.18 32.35 16.27
CA VAL A 682 7.56 31.41 17.34
C VAL A 682 6.95 30.03 17.13
N ASP A 683 5.67 29.92 16.78
CA ASP A 683 5.03 28.63 16.51
C ASP A 683 5.53 27.97 15.22
N HIS A 684 5.91 28.76 14.21
CA HIS A 684 6.63 28.23 13.05
C HIS A 684 8.00 27.65 13.44
N TYR A 685 8.71 28.24 14.41
CA TYR A 685 9.95 27.66 14.94
C TYR A 685 9.71 26.39 15.78
N LYS A 686 8.64 26.34 16.60
CA LYS A 686 8.25 25.10 17.32
C LYS A 686 7.96 23.95 16.35
N LYS A 687 7.08 24.16 15.37
CA LYS A 687 6.74 23.16 14.35
C LYS A 687 7.96 22.69 13.57
N LYS A 688 8.89 23.60 13.24
CA LYS A 688 10.17 23.24 12.59
C LYS A 688 11.07 22.38 13.48
N LEU A 689 11.07 22.61 14.80
CA LEU A 689 11.82 21.80 15.77
C LEU A 689 11.20 20.41 15.97
N GLU A 690 9.87 20.28 15.87
CA GLU A 690 9.15 19.00 15.92
C GLU A 690 9.38 18.18 14.65
N LEU A 691 9.19 18.80 13.47
CA LEU A 691 9.59 18.21 12.18
C LEU A 691 11.06 17.75 12.16
N GLN A 692 11.97 18.47 12.82
CA GLN A 692 13.37 18.07 12.93
C GLN A 692 13.58 16.81 13.79
N LYS A 693 12.78 16.60 14.84
CA LYS A 693 12.82 15.36 15.65
C LYS A 693 12.26 14.17 14.87
N ASP A 694 11.16 14.38 14.15
CA ASP A 694 10.55 13.34 13.33
C ASP A 694 11.46 12.97 12.15
N LEU A 695 12.13 13.95 11.52
CA LEU A 695 13.21 13.69 10.56
C LEU A 695 14.37 12.91 11.15
N GLN A 696 14.81 13.20 12.39
CA GLN A 696 15.85 12.42 13.07
C GLN A 696 15.41 10.98 13.38
N LYS A 697 14.15 10.77 13.73
CA LYS A 697 13.58 9.44 13.94
C LYS A 697 13.52 8.68 12.61
N ASN A 698 12.90 9.27 11.58
CA ASN A 698 12.75 8.67 10.26
C ASN A 698 14.11 8.35 9.61
N PHE A 699 15.13 9.19 9.81
CA PHE A 699 16.49 8.91 9.35
C PHE A 699 17.06 7.63 10.00
N LYS A 700 16.84 7.45 11.31
CA LYS A 700 17.29 6.27 12.05
C LYS A 700 16.50 5.00 11.70
N ASP A 701 15.21 5.13 11.46
CA ASP A 701 14.36 4.03 10.99
C ASP A 701 14.78 3.61 9.56
N LEU A 702 15.13 4.57 8.69
CA LEU A 702 15.73 4.33 7.36
C LEU A 702 17.15 3.74 7.42
N GLU A 703 17.98 4.09 8.40
CA GLU A 703 19.29 3.44 8.60
C GLU A 703 19.11 1.94 8.89
N LEU A 704 18.13 1.58 9.73
CA LEU A 704 17.79 0.18 10.05
C LEU A 704 17.30 -0.58 8.80
N GLU A 705 16.38 0.00 8.03
CA GLU A 705 15.88 -0.59 6.78
C GLU A 705 17.02 -0.77 5.76
N ASN A 706 17.98 0.16 5.71
CA ASN A 706 19.16 0.07 4.83
C ASN A 706 20.11 -1.07 5.24
N GLU A 707 20.26 -1.35 6.54
CA GLU A 707 20.99 -2.53 7.02
C GLU A 707 20.27 -3.85 6.69
N GLU A 708 18.94 -3.91 6.87
CA GLU A 708 18.15 -5.10 6.48
C GLU A 708 18.20 -5.36 4.97
N MET A 709 18.07 -4.32 4.14
CA MET A 709 18.15 -4.43 2.68
C MET A 709 19.54 -4.88 2.22
N LYS A 710 20.64 -4.44 2.85
CA LYS A 710 21.99 -4.97 2.60
C LYS A 710 22.10 -6.46 2.96
N ALA A 711 21.53 -6.87 4.09
CA ALA A 711 21.51 -8.28 4.49
C ALA A 711 20.69 -9.15 3.54
N GLN A 712 19.60 -8.62 2.96
CA GLN A 712 18.84 -9.29 1.90
C GLN A 712 19.65 -9.39 0.60
N PHE A 713 20.28 -8.30 0.16
CA PHE A 713 21.11 -8.28 -1.06
C PHE A 713 22.24 -9.32 -1.00
N GLN A 714 22.96 -9.39 0.12
CA GLN A 714 23.99 -10.40 0.36
C GLN A 714 23.45 -11.85 0.34
N ASN A 715 22.15 -12.08 0.51
CA ASN A 715 21.56 -13.42 0.36
C ASN A 715 21.11 -13.69 -1.09
N PHE A 716 20.70 -12.66 -1.84
CA PHE A 716 20.46 -12.76 -3.28
C PHE A 716 21.75 -13.04 -4.06
N GLU A 717 22.87 -12.41 -3.72
CA GLU A 717 24.19 -12.71 -4.34
C GLU A 717 24.55 -14.19 -4.19
N LYS A 718 24.47 -14.74 -2.97
CA LYS A 718 24.73 -16.17 -2.68
C LYS A 718 23.77 -17.12 -3.40
N LEU A 719 22.54 -16.68 -3.70
CA LEU A 719 21.59 -17.43 -4.51
C LEU A 719 21.93 -17.37 -6.00
N ALA A 720 22.39 -16.23 -6.50
CA ALA A 720 22.85 -16.07 -7.88
C ALA A 720 24.14 -16.87 -8.15
N GLU A 721 25.12 -16.84 -7.24
CA GLU A 721 26.33 -17.68 -7.28
C GLU A 721 25.95 -19.17 -7.33
N ARG A 722 25.04 -19.62 -6.46
CA ARG A 722 24.56 -21.00 -6.42
C ARG A 722 23.85 -21.40 -7.72
N ASN A 723 23.04 -20.53 -8.29
CA ASN A 723 22.36 -20.81 -9.56
C ASN A 723 23.35 -20.86 -10.74
N SER A 724 24.33 -19.95 -10.78
CA SER A 724 25.42 -19.97 -11.78
C SER A 724 26.24 -21.27 -11.71
N SER A 725 26.58 -21.73 -10.50
CA SER A 725 27.22 -23.03 -10.27
C SER A 725 26.36 -24.21 -10.77
N LEU A 726 25.05 -24.21 -10.49
CA LEU A 726 24.12 -25.24 -10.97
C LEU A 726 23.97 -25.24 -12.51
N GLU A 727 23.93 -24.07 -13.14
CA GLU A 727 23.94 -23.97 -14.61
C GLU A 727 25.25 -24.49 -15.22
N ALA A 728 26.40 -24.20 -14.60
CA ALA A 728 27.69 -24.73 -15.04
C ALA A 728 27.72 -26.26 -14.96
N SER A 729 27.26 -26.85 -13.85
CA SER A 729 27.10 -28.30 -13.70
C SER A 729 26.12 -28.89 -14.72
N GLN A 730 24.99 -28.22 -14.99
CA GLN A 730 24.04 -28.67 -16.01
C GLN A 730 24.68 -28.71 -17.41
N ARG A 731 25.49 -27.71 -17.76
CA ARG A 731 26.26 -27.68 -19.03
C ARG A 731 27.34 -28.77 -19.07
N GLN A 732 28.03 -29.05 -17.97
CA GLN A 732 28.96 -30.19 -17.88
C GLN A 732 28.23 -31.53 -18.13
N PHE A 733 27.10 -31.79 -17.48
CA PHE A 733 26.32 -33.01 -17.70
C PHE A 733 25.82 -33.13 -19.15
N GLN A 734 25.31 -32.03 -19.74
CA GLN A 734 24.84 -32.02 -21.12
C GLN A 734 25.97 -32.30 -22.14
N ASN A 735 27.18 -31.80 -21.90
CA ASN A 735 28.36 -32.13 -22.69
C ASN A 735 28.77 -33.60 -22.54
N SER A 736 28.73 -34.15 -21.32
CA SER A 736 29.06 -35.56 -21.06
C SER A 736 28.05 -36.53 -21.67
N ILE A 737 26.75 -36.19 -21.65
CA ILE A 737 25.70 -36.93 -22.38
C ILE A 737 26.01 -36.90 -23.90
N SER A 738 26.31 -35.72 -24.45
CA SER A 738 26.63 -35.57 -25.88
C SER A 738 27.85 -36.39 -26.31
N LYS A 739 28.87 -36.53 -25.44
CA LYS A 739 30.02 -37.42 -25.66
C LYS A 739 29.61 -38.89 -25.65
N ALA A 740 28.85 -39.33 -24.64
CA ALA A 740 28.38 -40.70 -24.53
C ALA A 740 27.49 -41.11 -25.73
N GLU A 741 26.63 -40.22 -26.23
CA GLU A 741 25.85 -40.44 -27.45
C GLU A 741 26.75 -40.64 -28.69
N MET A 742 27.84 -39.88 -28.79
CA MET A 742 28.83 -40.02 -29.87
C MET A 742 29.65 -41.31 -29.76
N GLU A 743 30.07 -41.70 -28.56
CA GLU A 743 30.75 -42.98 -28.30
C GLU A 743 29.84 -44.18 -28.62
N ILE A 744 28.55 -44.12 -28.24
CA ILE A 744 27.55 -45.14 -28.60
C ILE A 744 27.39 -45.25 -30.12
N PHE A 745 27.43 -44.13 -30.85
CA PHE A 745 27.39 -44.12 -32.31
C PHE A 745 28.65 -44.75 -32.93
N GLU A 746 29.85 -44.41 -32.42
CA GLU A 746 31.11 -44.98 -32.91
C GLU A 746 31.21 -46.48 -32.64
N ILE A 747 30.87 -46.95 -31.43
CA ILE A 747 30.79 -48.37 -31.08
C ILE A 747 29.75 -49.09 -31.96
N GLY A 748 28.61 -48.45 -32.22
CA GLY A 748 27.59 -48.96 -33.15
C GLY A 748 28.05 -49.05 -34.60
N SER A 749 29.02 -48.24 -35.02
CA SER A 749 29.66 -48.29 -36.33
C SER A 749 30.73 -49.39 -36.39
N GLN A 750 31.63 -49.44 -35.41
CA GLN A 750 32.66 -50.49 -35.27
C GLN A 750 32.03 -51.88 -35.22
N LYS A 751 30.94 -52.05 -34.47
CA LYS A 751 30.17 -53.30 -34.42
C LYS A 751 29.73 -53.74 -35.82
N LYS A 752 29.20 -52.84 -36.65
CA LYS A 752 28.74 -53.18 -38.02
C LYS A 752 29.90 -53.57 -38.94
N MET A 753 31.08 -52.96 -38.78
CA MET A 753 32.28 -53.40 -39.52
C MET A 753 32.71 -54.80 -39.08
N LEU A 754 32.79 -55.06 -37.77
CA LEU A 754 33.14 -56.39 -37.25
C LEU A 754 32.10 -57.46 -37.61
N GLU A 755 30.81 -57.13 -37.67
CA GLU A 755 29.76 -58.03 -38.17
C GLU A 755 29.95 -58.37 -39.65
N ALA A 756 30.41 -57.42 -40.48
CA ALA A 756 30.72 -57.65 -41.90
C ALA A 756 32.02 -58.44 -42.10
N GLU A 757 33.10 -58.10 -41.39
CA GLU A 757 34.38 -58.82 -41.42
C GLU A 757 34.23 -60.26 -40.94
N ASN A 758 33.44 -60.50 -39.88
CA ASN A 758 33.15 -61.83 -39.39
C ASN A 758 32.29 -62.64 -40.39
N ALA A 759 31.33 -62.00 -41.07
CA ALA A 759 30.59 -62.65 -42.15
C ALA A 759 31.50 -63.03 -43.33
N GLU A 760 32.49 -62.20 -43.68
CA GLU A 760 33.50 -62.55 -44.68
C GLU A 760 34.42 -63.68 -44.19
N MET A 761 34.90 -63.65 -42.95
CA MET A 761 35.73 -64.73 -42.40
C MET A 761 34.98 -66.07 -42.32
N VAL A 762 33.68 -66.08 -41.99
CA VAL A 762 32.85 -67.28 -42.04
C VAL A 762 32.71 -67.81 -43.48
N TYR A 763 32.55 -66.93 -44.47
CA TYR A 763 32.56 -67.33 -45.88
C TYR A 763 33.94 -67.87 -46.30
N GLN A 764 35.03 -67.20 -45.94
CA GLN A 764 36.38 -67.67 -46.23
C GLN A 764 36.65 -69.04 -45.59
N LEU A 765 36.29 -69.24 -44.32
CA LEU A 765 36.36 -70.53 -43.61
C LEU A 765 35.61 -71.62 -44.36
N ALA A 766 34.35 -71.41 -44.75
CA ALA A 766 33.59 -72.39 -45.52
C ALA A 766 34.30 -72.78 -46.84
N THR A 767 34.90 -71.82 -47.56
CA THR A 767 35.70 -72.15 -48.76
C THR A 767 37.05 -72.81 -48.46
N GLN A 768 37.58 -72.73 -47.23
CA GLN A 768 38.79 -73.45 -46.83
C GLN A 768 38.44 -74.85 -46.30
N GLU A 769 37.33 -75.02 -45.59
CA GLU A 769 36.77 -76.33 -45.22
C GLU A 769 36.44 -77.17 -46.46
N GLU A 770 35.86 -76.57 -47.50
CA GLU A 770 35.63 -77.25 -48.79
C GLU A 770 36.95 -77.69 -49.43
N LYS A 771 38.00 -76.86 -49.41
CA LYS A 771 39.34 -77.22 -49.90
C LYS A 771 39.99 -78.27 -49.03
N CYS A 772 39.84 -78.22 -47.71
CA CYS A 772 40.32 -79.23 -46.78
C CYS A 772 39.64 -80.57 -47.04
N ALA A 773 38.33 -80.62 -47.28
CA ALA A 773 37.64 -81.86 -47.66
C ALA A 773 38.16 -82.42 -49.01
N GLN A 774 38.42 -81.55 -50.00
CA GLN A 774 39.05 -81.95 -51.27
C GLN A 774 40.51 -82.44 -51.07
N TYR A 775 41.27 -81.82 -50.18
CA TYR A 775 42.62 -82.25 -49.82
C TYR A 775 42.63 -83.51 -48.97
N GLU A 776 41.64 -83.75 -48.09
CA GLU A 776 41.50 -84.97 -47.31
C GLU A 776 41.11 -86.15 -48.19
N GLN A 777 40.21 -85.97 -49.16
CA GLN A 777 39.98 -86.96 -50.22
C GLN A 777 41.28 -87.28 -50.98
N LYS A 778 42.05 -86.26 -51.33
CA LYS A 778 43.32 -86.43 -52.06
C LYS A 778 44.45 -87.00 -51.21
N ILE A 779 44.45 -86.74 -49.90
CA ILE A 779 45.36 -87.33 -48.92
C ILE A 779 44.96 -88.78 -48.66
N PHE A 780 43.68 -89.13 -48.67
CA PHE A 780 43.20 -90.51 -48.62
C PHE A 780 43.63 -91.30 -49.88
N GLU A 781 43.49 -90.73 -51.08
CA GLU A 781 44.02 -91.29 -52.34
C GLU A 781 45.56 -91.48 -52.31
N LEU A 782 46.30 -90.65 -51.57
CA LEU A 782 47.76 -90.73 -51.44
C LEU A 782 48.22 -91.62 -50.28
N GLN A 783 47.46 -91.72 -49.19
CA GLN A 783 47.77 -92.54 -48.00
C GLN A 783 47.51 -94.04 -48.22
N GLU A 784 46.78 -94.42 -49.28
CA GLU A 784 46.79 -95.80 -49.79
C GLU A 784 48.18 -96.20 -50.34
N GLN A 785 49.13 -95.24 -50.49
CA GLN A 785 50.49 -95.47 -51.01
C GLN A 785 51.59 -95.06 -50.01
N SER A 786 51.99 -96.02 -49.16
CA SER A 786 53.20 -96.05 -48.29
C SER A 786 53.07 -95.47 -46.86
N PRO A 787 53.67 -96.09 -45.81
CA PRO A 787 53.43 -95.71 -44.39
C PRO A 787 54.63 -95.11 -43.60
N LEU A 788 54.31 -94.33 -42.55
CA LEU A 788 55.12 -93.95 -41.35
C LEU A 788 56.35 -93.03 -41.55
N PRO A 789 56.94 -92.36 -40.50
CA PRO A 789 56.62 -92.34 -39.06
C PRO A 789 56.45 -90.91 -38.42
N GLU A 790 56.51 -90.81 -37.09
CA GLU A 790 56.23 -89.64 -36.21
C GLU A 790 57.34 -88.56 -36.11
N ILE A 791 56.99 -87.31 -35.75
CA ILE A 791 57.89 -86.25 -35.22
C ILE A 791 57.18 -85.44 -34.09
N SER A 792 57.96 -84.96 -33.10
CA SER A 792 57.51 -84.27 -31.88
C SER A 792 57.46 -82.73 -31.99
N PRO A 793 56.56 -82.02 -31.26
CA PRO A 793 56.55 -80.56 -31.15
C PRO A 793 57.33 -80.03 -29.94
N HIS A 794 58.03 -78.90 -30.13
CA HIS A 794 58.71 -78.13 -29.09
C HIS A 794 57.75 -77.07 -28.52
N GLY A 795 57.76 -76.83 -27.20
CA GLY A 795 56.92 -75.82 -26.55
C GLY A 795 57.75 -74.81 -25.74
N GLN A 796 57.67 -73.53 -26.09
CA GLN A 796 58.17 -72.41 -25.29
C GLN A 796 56.95 -71.63 -24.75
N ASN A 797 56.90 -71.40 -23.43
CA ASN A 797 55.78 -70.71 -22.79
C ASN A 797 56.08 -69.22 -22.57
N LEU A 798 55.09 -68.38 -22.87
CA LEU A 798 55.12 -66.91 -22.84
C LEU A 798 55.02 -66.33 -21.40
N ALA A 799 55.72 -66.94 -20.43
CA ALA A 799 55.48 -66.71 -19.00
C ALA A 799 56.41 -65.69 -18.33
N GLU A 800 57.61 -65.42 -18.87
CA GLU A 800 58.69 -64.72 -18.15
C GLU A 800 58.90 -63.25 -18.55
N MET A 801 57.98 -62.64 -19.32
CA MET A 801 58.08 -61.23 -19.75
C MET A 801 57.22 -60.22 -18.96
N MET A 802 56.45 -60.65 -17.95
CA MET A 802 55.44 -59.81 -17.28
C MET A 802 55.62 -59.66 -15.75
N GLN A 803 56.85 -59.44 -15.25
CA GLN A 803 57.10 -59.26 -13.80
C GLN A 803 58.07 -58.13 -13.41
N ASN A 804 58.28 -57.12 -14.26
CA ASN A 804 59.20 -55.98 -13.98
C ASN A 804 58.63 -54.59 -14.34
N SER A 805 57.31 -54.35 -14.21
CA SER A 805 56.67 -53.07 -14.59
C SER A 805 56.07 -52.24 -13.45
N ASP A 806 55.84 -52.83 -12.29
CA ASP A 806 54.82 -52.28 -11.38
C ASP A 806 55.41 -51.43 -10.23
N ALA A 807 56.69 -51.63 -9.88
CA ALA A 807 57.38 -50.85 -8.84
C ALA A 807 57.62 -49.38 -9.25
N ASP A 808 58.07 -49.14 -10.48
CA ASP A 808 58.44 -47.79 -10.97
C ASP A 808 57.22 -46.89 -11.24
N ARG A 809 56.01 -47.47 -11.38
CA ARG A 809 54.78 -46.69 -11.58
C ARG A 809 54.31 -46.02 -10.29
N GLN A 810 54.34 -46.74 -9.17
CA GLN A 810 53.82 -46.25 -7.89
C GLN A 810 54.56 -44.98 -7.41
N ALA A 811 55.89 -45.02 -7.42
CA ALA A 811 56.74 -43.96 -6.87
C ALA A 811 56.73 -42.64 -7.66
N ASN A 812 56.41 -42.68 -8.97
CA ASN A 812 56.36 -41.47 -9.79
C ASN A 812 55.11 -40.62 -9.51
N VAL A 813 53.93 -41.25 -9.36
CA VAL A 813 52.65 -40.55 -9.15
C VAL A 813 52.68 -39.67 -7.90
N GLU A 814 53.21 -40.21 -6.80
CA GLU A 814 53.30 -39.50 -5.51
C GLU A 814 54.26 -38.29 -5.57
N ASN A 815 55.31 -38.36 -6.40
CA ASN A 815 56.27 -37.28 -6.59
C ASN A 815 55.74 -36.12 -7.45
N TYR A 816 54.77 -36.37 -8.32
CA TYR A 816 54.05 -35.30 -9.05
C TYR A 816 53.01 -34.63 -8.14
N LYS A 817 52.26 -35.39 -7.35
CA LYS A 817 51.22 -34.87 -6.44
C LYS A 817 51.76 -33.82 -5.47
N LEU A 818 52.87 -34.13 -4.78
CA LEU A 818 53.53 -33.23 -3.83
C LEU A 818 54.12 -31.95 -4.48
N LYS A 819 54.34 -31.93 -5.80
CA LYS A 819 54.82 -30.74 -6.52
C LYS A 819 53.70 -29.78 -6.88
N ALA A 820 52.52 -30.28 -7.23
CA ALA A 820 51.33 -29.45 -7.49
C ALA A 820 50.88 -28.73 -6.20
N GLU A 821 50.78 -29.47 -5.09
CA GLU A 821 50.39 -28.95 -3.78
C GLU A 821 51.32 -27.82 -3.27
N ASN A 822 52.62 -27.92 -3.55
CA ASN A 822 53.62 -26.89 -3.21
C ASN A 822 53.59 -25.64 -4.11
N ALA A 823 52.91 -25.69 -5.27
CA ALA A 823 52.72 -24.55 -6.16
C ALA A 823 51.51 -23.71 -5.71
N LEU A 824 50.35 -24.36 -5.53
CA LEU A 824 49.09 -23.74 -5.12
C LEU A 824 49.22 -22.89 -3.86
N LEU A 825 49.82 -23.46 -2.79
CA LEU A 825 50.00 -22.78 -1.50
C LEU A 825 50.85 -21.48 -1.55
N LYS A 826 51.63 -21.27 -2.62
CA LYS A 826 52.44 -20.05 -2.81
C LYS A 826 51.76 -18.98 -3.68
N GLY A 827 50.90 -19.36 -4.62
CA GLY A 827 50.16 -18.39 -5.44
C GLY A 827 49.06 -17.71 -4.64
N ASN A 828 48.20 -18.51 -4.00
CA ASN A 828 46.95 -18.05 -3.38
C ASN A 828 47.20 -17.01 -2.24
N THR A 829 48.31 -17.15 -1.49
CA THR A 829 48.66 -16.24 -0.38
C THR A 829 49.21 -14.86 -0.78
N LEU A 830 49.65 -14.68 -2.04
CA LEU A 830 50.12 -13.38 -2.55
C LEU A 830 48.98 -12.60 -3.21
N ALA A 831 48.26 -13.22 -4.14
CA ALA A 831 47.16 -12.58 -4.88
C ALA A 831 46.05 -12.07 -3.93
N ALA A 832 45.66 -12.87 -2.94
CA ALA A 832 44.66 -12.46 -1.94
C ALA A 832 45.08 -11.20 -1.14
N LYS A 833 46.39 -11.01 -0.92
CA LYS A 833 46.92 -9.86 -0.17
C LYS A 833 46.89 -8.58 -1.00
N GLU A 834 47.28 -8.64 -2.27
CA GLU A 834 47.24 -7.49 -3.18
C GLU A 834 45.80 -7.06 -3.46
N ASN A 835 44.89 -8.02 -3.70
CA ASN A 835 43.45 -7.78 -3.85
C ASN A 835 42.85 -7.10 -2.60
N SER A 836 43.27 -7.49 -1.38
CA SER A 836 42.85 -6.82 -0.14
C SER A 836 43.36 -5.38 0.01
N SER A 837 44.55 -5.08 -0.53
CA SER A 837 45.15 -3.74 -0.47
C SER A 837 44.50 -2.77 -1.46
N LEU A 838 44.15 -3.24 -2.66
CA LEU A 838 43.46 -2.43 -3.68
C LEU A 838 42.04 -2.05 -3.24
N ARG A 839 41.31 -2.96 -2.58
CA ARG A 839 39.98 -2.66 -2.00
C ARG A 839 40.05 -1.54 -0.95
N ALA A 840 41.02 -1.60 -0.04
CA ALA A 840 41.19 -0.59 1.00
C ALA A 840 41.54 0.81 0.42
N GLN A 841 42.27 0.87 -0.69
CA GLN A 841 42.56 2.13 -1.40
C GLN A 841 41.33 2.68 -2.13
N LEU A 842 40.47 1.80 -2.67
CA LEU A 842 39.19 2.18 -3.28
C LEU A 842 38.25 2.81 -2.23
N ASP A 843 38.12 2.16 -1.06
CA ASP A 843 37.32 2.66 0.08
C ASP A 843 37.81 4.05 0.58
N GLU A 844 39.13 4.28 0.60
CA GLU A 844 39.73 5.57 0.97
C GLU A 844 39.49 6.66 -0.09
N ALA A 845 39.56 6.31 -1.38
CA ALA A 845 39.25 7.21 -2.49
C ALA A 845 37.77 7.62 -2.51
N ASP A 846 36.83 6.68 -2.33
CA ASP A 846 35.39 6.95 -2.21
C ASP A 846 35.08 7.85 -1.02
N ALA A 847 35.73 7.62 0.14
CA ALA A 847 35.58 8.48 1.30
C ALA A 847 36.07 9.92 1.03
N HIS A 848 37.17 10.10 0.29
CA HIS A 848 37.67 11.42 -0.10
C HIS A 848 36.79 12.10 -1.16
N ALA A 849 36.28 11.38 -2.17
CA ALA A 849 35.36 11.92 -3.17
C ALA A 849 34.12 12.53 -2.49
N LYS A 850 33.48 11.76 -1.59
CA LYS A 850 32.29 12.16 -0.84
C LYS A 850 32.51 13.40 0.05
N VAL A 851 33.72 13.60 0.57
CA VAL A 851 34.10 14.81 1.32
C VAL A 851 34.28 16.03 0.40
N ILE A 852 34.72 15.84 -0.84
CA ILE A 852 34.83 16.91 -1.85
C ILE A 852 33.43 17.29 -2.37
N GLU A 853 32.56 16.30 -2.66
CA GLU A 853 31.15 16.53 -3.02
C GLU A 853 30.41 17.36 -1.96
N GLY A 854 30.58 17.02 -0.67
CA GLY A 854 29.97 17.75 0.43
C GLY A 854 30.36 19.23 0.45
N LYS A 855 31.66 19.52 0.25
CA LYS A 855 32.18 20.90 0.14
C LYS A 855 31.65 21.62 -1.10
N TYR A 856 31.56 20.93 -2.24
CA TYR A 856 31.00 21.50 -3.47
C TYR A 856 29.52 21.87 -3.30
N ARG A 857 28.72 21.01 -2.65
CA ARG A 857 27.32 21.30 -2.32
C ARG A 857 27.18 22.50 -1.38
N GLU A 858 27.99 22.55 -0.32
CA GLU A 858 28.05 23.70 0.58
C GLU A 858 28.41 25.00 -0.13
N ALA A 859 29.38 24.98 -1.06
CA ALA A 859 29.77 26.15 -1.85
C ALA A 859 28.65 26.58 -2.81
N PHE A 860 28.00 25.61 -3.47
CA PHE A 860 26.87 25.86 -4.37
C PHE A 860 25.65 26.46 -3.67
N GLU A 861 25.29 25.98 -2.48
CA GLU A 861 24.19 26.56 -1.69
C GLU A 861 24.49 28.02 -1.30
N LYS A 862 25.73 28.31 -0.89
CA LYS A 862 26.20 29.67 -0.59
C LYS A 862 26.20 30.57 -1.83
N ASP A 863 26.56 30.03 -3.00
CA ASP A 863 26.55 30.76 -4.27
C ASP A 863 25.12 31.10 -4.72
N VAL A 864 24.20 30.12 -4.70
CA VAL A 864 22.79 30.33 -5.06
C VAL A 864 22.14 31.38 -4.16
N ILE A 865 22.41 31.36 -2.85
CA ILE A 865 21.94 32.39 -1.91
C ILE A 865 22.53 33.76 -2.26
N SER A 866 23.83 33.83 -2.59
CA SER A 866 24.51 35.07 -2.98
C SER A 866 23.95 35.64 -4.30
N GLN A 867 23.69 34.79 -5.29
CA GLN A 867 23.01 35.18 -6.54
C GLN A 867 21.59 35.71 -6.29
N GLN A 868 20.81 35.06 -5.43
CA GLN A 868 19.45 35.53 -5.09
C GLN A 868 19.49 36.89 -4.39
N GLN A 869 20.43 37.10 -3.45
CA GLN A 869 20.63 38.39 -2.78
C GLN A 869 21.11 39.49 -3.76
N LEU A 870 22.01 39.18 -4.69
CA LEU A 870 22.43 40.11 -5.75
C LEU A 870 21.27 40.52 -6.68
N ARG A 871 20.42 39.56 -7.07
CA ARG A 871 19.21 39.84 -7.88
C ARG A 871 18.18 40.66 -7.10
N ALA A 872 18.00 40.39 -5.80
CA ALA A 872 17.12 41.18 -4.95
C ALA A 872 17.62 42.64 -4.82
N MET A 873 18.92 42.86 -4.63
CA MET A 873 19.50 44.20 -4.61
C MET A 873 19.39 44.91 -5.97
N MET A 874 19.59 44.21 -7.09
CA MET A 874 19.41 44.79 -8.43
C MET A 874 18.00 45.34 -8.66
N ASN A 875 16.98 44.74 -8.04
CA ASN A 875 15.58 45.20 -8.14
C ASN A 875 15.21 46.33 -7.16
N LEU A 876 16.14 46.78 -6.31
CA LEU A 876 15.87 47.71 -5.19
C LEU A 876 16.68 49.02 -5.22
N VAL A 877 17.59 49.22 -6.19
CA VAL A 877 18.54 50.34 -6.19
C VAL A 877 18.19 51.39 -7.25
N ASP A 878 17.89 52.60 -6.76
CA ASP A 878 17.84 53.84 -7.55
C ASP A 878 19.27 54.35 -7.85
N ASP A 879 19.49 54.96 -9.01
CA ASP A 879 20.76 54.85 -9.78
C ASP A 879 21.96 55.68 -9.24
N ASN A 880 21.92 56.13 -7.98
CA ASN A 880 22.96 56.96 -7.35
C ASN A 880 23.49 56.47 -5.99
N LYS A 881 23.13 55.27 -5.53
CA LYS A 881 23.78 54.61 -4.37
C LYS A 881 24.13 53.15 -4.65
N LYS A 882 25.29 52.94 -5.29
CA LYS A 882 25.92 51.61 -5.36
C LYS A 882 26.67 51.37 -4.05
N ASP A 883 25.91 51.03 -3.02
CA ASP A 883 26.41 50.84 -1.67
C ASP A 883 27.44 49.70 -1.60
N GLN A 884 28.40 49.88 -0.68
CA GLN A 884 29.59 49.05 -0.55
C GLN A 884 29.27 47.54 -0.41
N ALA A 885 28.15 47.22 0.24
CA ALA A 885 27.64 45.86 0.41
C ALA A 885 27.38 45.11 -0.92
N PHE A 886 26.96 45.79 -2.00
CA PHE A 886 26.78 45.14 -3.30
C PHE A 886 28.12 44.72 -3.93
N VAL A 887 29.16 45.53 -3.74
CA VAL A 887 30.53 45.23 -4.23
C VAL A 887 31.16 44.10 -3.41
N GLU A 888 30.92 44.08 -2.10
CA GLU A 888 31.41 43.02 -1.21
C GLU A 888 30.68 41.68 -1.46
N LEU A 889 29.35 41.69 -1.57
CA LEU A 889 28.56 40.50 -1.92
C LEU A 889 28.93 39.97 -3.31
N LYS A 890 29.14 40.84 -4.31
CA LYS A 890 29.59 40.38 -5.62
C LYS A 890 30.96 39.69 -5.55
N ARG A 891 31.94 40.26 -4.84
CA ARG A 891 33.25 39.59 -4.64
C ARG A 891 33.10 38.24 -3.95
N SER A 892 32.15 38.08 -3.02
CA SER A 892 31.86 36.81 -2.38
C SER A 892 31.32 35.77 -3.37
N HIS A 893 30.42 36.16 -4.27
CA HIS A 893 29.90 35.32 -5.36
C HIS A 893 30.99 34.94 -6.37
N ASP A 894 31.77 35.92 -6.84
CA ASP A 894 32.90 35.69 -7.75
C ASP A 894 33.90 34.68 -7.12
N SER A 895 34.20 34.80 -5.82
CA SER A 895 35.09 33.90 -5.07
C SER A 895 34.52 32.50 -4.83
N LEU A 896 33.21 32.36 -4.57
CA LEU A 896 32.56 31.05 -4.42
C LEU A 896 32.52 30.30 -5.76
N THR A 897 32.36 31.03 -6.87
CA THR A 897 32.42 30.47 -8.22
C THR A 897 33.82 29.90 -8.53
N GLU A 898 34.90 30.58 -8.12
CA GLU A 898 36.27 30.06 -8.23
C GLU A 898 36.51 28.83 -7.34
N GLU A 899 36.01 28.83 -6.09
CA GLU A 899 36.11 27.69 -5.17
C GLU A 899 35.37 26.45 -5.71
N MET A 900 34.15 26.62 -6.22
CA MET A 900 33.39 25.56 -6.89
C MET A 900 34.15 24.96 -8.08
N ALA A 901 34.72 25.80 -8.95
CA ALA A 901 35.48 25.33 -10.11
C ALA A 901 36.74 24.53 -9.71
N ALA A 902 37.40 24.93 -8.62
CA ALA A 902 38.54 24.18 -8.06
C ALA A 902 38.11 22.84 -7.44
N LEU A 903 37.01 22.81 -6.68
CA LEU A 903 36.47 21.59 -6.09
C LEU A 903 35.99 20.59 -7.16
N GLN A 904 35.31 21.07 -8.20
CA GLN A 904 34.86 20.23 -9.31
C GLN A 904 36.03 19.63 -10.10
N LYS A 905 37.10 20.42 -10.34
CA LYS A 905 38.33 19.89 -10.95
C LYS A 905 38.97 18.80 -10.10
N ASN A 906 39.04 18.99 -8.78
CA ASN A 906 39.60 17.99 -7.88
C ASN A 906 38.77 16.70 -7.85
N LEU A 907 37.43 16.81 -7.89
CA LEU A 907 36.55 15.64 -7.99
C LEU A 907 36.83 14.85 -9.28
N THR A 908 36.88 15.51 -10.44
CA THR A 908 37.18 14.84 -11.72
C THR A 908 38.57 14.21 -11.83
N ALA A 909 39.52 14.62 -10.98
CA ALA A 909 40.82 13.96 -10.86
C ALA A 909 40.72 12.68 -10.01
N LEU A 910 40.00 12.74 -8.88
CA LEU A 910 39.80 11.60 -7.99
C LEU A 910 38.94 10.50 -8.62
N GLU A 911 37.92 10.87 -9.41
CA GLU A 911 37.09 9.96 -10.21
C GLU A 911 37.94 9.16 -11.23
N ALA A 912 38.98 9.78 -11.80
CA ALA A 912 39.89 9.12 -12.72
C ALA A 912 40.84 8.14 -12.01
N GLU A 913 41.39 8.54 -10.86
CA GLU A 913 42.22 7.66 -10.01
C GLU A 913 41.43 6.44 -9.50
N HIS A 914 40.15 6.63 -9.15
CA HIS A 914 39.23 5.56 -8.74
C HIS A 914 38.98 4.54 -9.85
N GLU A 915 38.64 5.01 -11.06
CA GLU A 915 38.37 4.12 -12.20
C GLU A 915 39.62 3.34 -12.66
N ASP A 916 40.83 3.88 -12.52
CA ASP A 916 42.06 3.12 -12.80
C ASP A 916 42.37 2.09 -11.70
N ALA A 917 42.28 2.44 -10.41
CA ALA A 917 42.44 1.47 -9.31
C ALA A 917 41.42 0.32 -9.38
N LYS A 918 40.18 0.63 -9.79
CA LYS A 918 39.09 -0.31 -10.03
C LYS A 918 39.37 -1.28 -11.19
N ARG A 919 40.10 -0.84 -12.23
CA ARG A 919 40.57 -1.72 -13.33
C ARG A 919 41.66 -2.68 -12.86
N GLU A 920 42.62 -2.20 -12.08
CA GLU A 920 43.67 -3.05 -11.50
C GLU A 920 43.06 -4.12 -10.56
N LEU A 921 42.12 -3.72 -9.70
CA LEU A 921 41.36 -4.64 -8.84
C LEU A 921 40.60 -5.70 -9.64
N LEU A 922 40.02 -5.33 -10.79
CA LEU A 922 39.26 -6.25 -11.64
C LEU A 922 40.18 -7.28 -12.32
N MET A 923 41.38 -6.88 -12.78
CA MET A 923 42.39 -7.82 -13.29
C MET A 923 42.90 -8.75 -12.17
N ALA A 924 43.27 -8.20 -11.00
CA ALA A 924 43.72 -8.98 -9.85
C ALA A 924 42.64 -9.92 -9.26
N THR A 925 41.36 -9.70 -9.60
CA THR A 925 40.25 -10.62 -9.25
C THR A 925 40.03 -11.67 -10.33
N SER A 926 40.23 -11.34 -11.61
CA SER A 926 40.24 -12.31 -12.72
C SER A 926 41.33 -13.36 -12.52
N ASP A 927 42.55 -12.95 -12.15
CA ASP A 927 43.67 -13.87 -11.96
C ASP A 927 43.43 -14.84 -10.78
N LEU A 928 42.83 -14.36 -9.68
CA LEU A 928 42.43 -15.22 -8.55
C LEU A 928 41.40 -16.27 -8.98
N SER A 929 40.42 -15.89 -9.81
CA SER A 929 39.37 -16.79 -10.30
C SER A 929 39.88 -17.92 -11.22
N MET A 930 41.08 -17.76 -11.80
CA MET A 930 41.74 -18.85 -12.53
C MET A 930 42.41 -19.86 -11.59
N VAL A 931 42.96 -19.41 -10.46
CA VAL A 931 43.56 -20.30 -9.44
C VAL A 931 42.48 -21.15 -8.77
N ASP A 932 41.34 -20.55 -8.39
CA ASP A 932 40.19 -21.29 -7.83
C ASP A 932 39.70 -22.41 -8.77
N LYS A 933 39.83 -22.22 -10.08
CA LYS A 933 39.45 -23.21 -11.09
C LYS A 933 40.45 -24.36 -11.18
N GLU A 934 41.74 -24.10 -11.10
CA GLU A 934 42.77 -25.16 -11.03
C GLU A 934 42.64 -25.99 -9.74
N GLU A 935 42.21 -25.39 -8.62
CA GLU A 935 41.87 -26.13 -7.40
C GLU A 935 40.64 -27.05 -7.59
N ILE A 936 39.61 -26.61 -8.32
CA ILE A 936 38.41 -27.41 -8.63
C ILE A 936 38.73 -28.59 -9.56
N ASP A 937 39.44 -28.35 -10.67
CA ASP A 937 39.78 -29.39 -11.65
C ASP A 937 40.63 -30.51 -10.99
N ALA A 938 41.55 -30.15 -10.07
CA ALA A 938 42.36 -31.09 -9.30
C ALA A 938 41.54 -31.91 -8.26
N LEU A 939 40.46 -31.34 -7.72
CA LEU A 939 39.54 -32.04 -6.80
C LEU A 939 38.61 -33.01 -7.55
N GLU A 940 38.16 -32.68 -8.76
CA GLU A 940 37.39 -33.60 -9.61
C GLU A 940 38.22 -34.83 -10.02
N GLU A 941 39.49 -34.65 -10.41
CA GLU A 941 40.39 -35.77 -10.74
C GLU A 941 40.62 -36.69 -9.53
N LEU A 942 40.85 -36.11 -8.35
CA LEU A 942 41.03 -36.87 -7.11
C LEU A 942 39.76 -37.68 -6.76
N LYS A 943 38.58 -37.09 -6.91
CA LYS A 943 37.28 -37.77 -6.71
C LYS A 943 37.10 -38.96 -7.67
N ALA A 944 37.46 -38.81 -8.95
CA ALA A 944 37.36 -39.89 -9.94
C ALA A 944 38.23 -41.11 -9.56
N THR A 945 39.43 -40.90 -8.99
CA THR A 945 40.26 -42.02 -8.50
C THR A 945 39.62 -42.76 -7.33
N GLN A 946 38.88 -42.06 -6.46
CA GLN A 946 38.21 -42.63 -5.28
C GLN A 946 36.95 -43.42 -5.65
N GLU A 947 36.20 -42.99 -6.67
CA GLU A 947 35.06 -43.75 -7.23
C GLU A 947 35.54 -45.05 -7.90
N SER A 948 36.63 -44.99 -8.68
CA SER A 948 37.27 -46.17 -9.29
C SER A 948 37.71 -47.21 -8.24
N LEU A 949 38.37 -46.76 -7.16
CA LEU A 949 38.79 -47.62 -6.06
C LEU A 949 37.58 -48.27 -5.34
N SER A 950 36.50 -47.51 -5.16
CA SER A 950 35.26 -48.01 -4.55
C SER A 950 34.62 -49.11 -5.39
N GLN A 951 34.59 -48.95 -6.71
CA GLN A 951 34.04 -49.96 -7.63
C GLN A 951 34.85 -51.26 -7.59
N SER A 952 36.17 -51.19 -7.38
CA SER A 952 37.03 -52.35 -7.18
C SER A 952 36.62 -53.16 -5.94
N PHE A 953 36.39 -52.49 -4.80
CA PHE A 953 35.96 -53.17 -3.57
C PHE A 953 34.56 -53.78 -3.67
N GLU A 954 33.62 -53.19 -4.41
CA GLU A 954 32.31 -53.81 -4.68
C GLU A 954 32.43 -55.10 -5.50
N ASN A 955 33.35 -55.15 -6.46
CA ASN A 955 33.62 -56.34 -7.26
C ASN A 955 34.24 -57.46 -6.40
N GLU A 956 35.20 -57.13 -5.53
CA GLU A 956 35.76 -58.09 -4.56
C GLU A 956 34.71 -58.61 -3.58
N LEU A 957 33.88 -57.74 -3.01
CA LEU A 957 32.78 -58.10 -2.12
C LEU A 957 31.78 -59.03 -2.80
N THR A 958 31.50 -58.81 -4.08
CA THR A 958 30.61 -59.64 -4.90
C THR A 958 31.22 -61.01 -5.18
N ALA A 959 32.51 -61.08 -5.52
CA ALA A 959 33.23 -62.34 -5.66
C ALA A 959 33.30 -63.14 -4.34
N LEU A 960 33.45 -62.45 -3.19
CA LEU A 960 33.48 -63.08 -1.87
C LEU A 960 32.09 -63.63 -1.46
N LYS A 961 31.02 -62.89 -1.74
CA LYS A 961 29.62 -63.37 -1.58
C LYS A 961 29.36 -64.62 -2.46
N GLY A 962 29.91 -64.66 -3.67
CA GLY A 962 29.86 -65.84 -4.55
C GLY A 962 30.53 -67.07 -3.92
N LYS A 963 31.76 -66.91 -3.39
CA LYS A 963 32.48 -67.98 -2.68
C LYS A 963 31.72 -68.49 -1.45
N TYR A 964 31.16 -67.58 -0.65
CA TYR A 964 30.33 -67.95 0.51
C TYR A 964 29.10 -68.77 0.11
N LYS A 965 28.41 -68.38 -0.97
CA LYS A 965 27.23 -69.11 -1.46
C LYS A 965 27.57 -70.52 -1.95
N ALA A 966 28.72 -70.72 -2.57
CA ALA A 966 29.19 -72.06 -2.95
C ALA A 966 29.47 -72.94 -1.70
N LEU A 967 30.17 -72.39 -0.71
CA LEU A 967 30.49 -73.09 0.54
C LEU A 967 29.24 -73.47 1.35
N LEU A 968 28.17 -72.66 1.26
CA LEU A 968 26.88 -72.96 1.88
C LEU A 968 26.20 -74.20 1.25
N ILE A 969 26.30 -74.35 -0.09
CA ILE A 969 25.76 -75.51 -0.82
C ILE A 969 26.51 -76.79 -0.46
N ASP A 970 27.84 -76.73 -0.39
CA ASP A 970 28.67 -77.86 0.07
C ASP A 970 28.32 -78.28 1.52
N TYR A 971 28.07 -77.30 2.40
CA TYR A 971 27.63 -77.56 3.78
C TYR A 971 26.25 -78.22 3.85
N GLU A 972 25.28 -77.80 3.04
CA GLU A 972 23.96 -78.43 2.96
C GLU A 972 24.03 -79.87 2.38
N ALA A 973 24.92 -80.11 1.42
CA ALA A 973 25.18 -81.45 0.90
C ALA A 973 25.78 -82.39 1.97
N GLN A 974 26.81 -81.93 2.70
CA GLN A 974 27.41 -82.69 3.81
C GLN A 974 26.40 -82.95 4.94
N LYS A 975 25.58 -81.94 5.30
CA LYS A 975 24.51 -82.07 6.29
C LYS A 975 23.47 -83.13 5.86
N SER A 976 23.15 -83.21 4.57
CA SER A 976 22.23 -84.21 4.02
C SER A 976 22.79 -85.63 4.12
N GLN A 977 24.06 -85.84 3.74
CA GLN A 977 24.74 -87.14 3.91
C GLN A 977 24.83 -87.56 5.38
N LEU A 978 25.05 -86.62 6.30
CA LEU A 978 25.07 -86.90 7.74
C LEU A 978 23.68 -87.32 8.25
N ILE A 979 22.60 -86.70 7.77
CA ILE A 979 21.22 -87.09 8.11
C ILE A 979 20.90 -88.49 7.60
N GLU A 980 21.26 -88.85 6.35
CA GLU A 980 21.08 -90.21 5.85
C GLU A 980 21.88 -91.24 6.67
N SER A 981 23.12 -90.91 7.03
CA SER A 981 23.98 -91.74 7.87
C SER A 981 23.39 -91.97 9.27
N LEU A 982 22.79 -90.92 9.87
CA LEU A 982 22.11 -91.01 11.17
C LEU A 982 20.79 -91.79 11.08
N LEU A 983 20.04 -91.67 9.98
CA LEU A 983 18.83 -92.47 9.74
C LEU A 983 19.14 -93.96 9.52
N ALA A 984 20.26 -94.28 8.87
CA ALA A 984 20.77 -95.65 8.77
C ALA A 984 21.17 -96.20 10.15
N ASN A 985 21.85 -95.40 10.97
CA ASN A 985 22.19 -95.76 12.34
C ASN A 985 20.96 -95.94 13.24
N ASN A 986 19.92 -95.10 13.13
CA ASN A 986 18.69 -95.27 13.89
C ASN A 986 17.95 -96.56 13.51
N LYS A 987 17.93 -96.97 12.24
CA LYS A 987 17.36 -98.28 11.84
C LYS A 987 18.15 -99.46 12.41
N LEU A 988 19.46 -99.32 12.57
CA LEU A 988 20.30 -100.29 13.30
C LEU A 988 20.02 -100.25 14.82
N ARG A 989 19.66 -99.09 15.36
CA ARG A 989 19.28 -98.91 16.77
C ARG A 989 17.90 -99.49 17.11
N GLU A 990 16.89 -99.26 16.28
CA GLU A 990 15.56 -99.89 16.39
C GLU A 990 15.63 -101.43 16.31
N ALA A 991 16.63 -101.98 15.61
CA ALA A 991 16.91 -103.41 15.59
C ALA A 991 17.57 -103.93 16.88
N LEU A 992 18.26 -103.05 17.63
CA LEU A 992 18.97 -103.36 18.88
C LEU A 992 18.08 -103.13 20.11
N GLU A 993 17.22 -102.11 20.08
CA GLU A 993 16.28 -101.75 21.16
C GLU A 993 15.13 -102.76 21.30
N LYS A 994 14.89 -103.61 20.27
CA LYS A 994 14.06 -104.82 20.39
C LYS A 994 14.69 -105.95 21.23
N THR A 995 15.87 -105.73 21.82
CA THR A 995 16.61 -106.76 22.58
C THR A 995 17.08 -106.34 23.97
N THR A 996 16.43 -105.37 24.62
CA THR A 996 16.45 -105.23 26.11
C THR A 996 15.24 -104.44 26.63
N ASP A 997 14.39 -105.09 27.43
CA ASP A 997 13.50 -104.39 28.38
C ASP A 997 14.30 -103.91 29.60
N ILE A 998 14.03 -102.70 30.10
CA ILE A 998 13.97 -102.30 31.53
C ILE A 998 13.52 -100.83 31.64
N GLU A 999 12.76 -100.51 32.69
CA GLU A 999 12.00 -99.26 32.86
C GLU A 999 12.58 -98.37 34.02
N PRO A 1000 11.89 -97.39 34.66
CA PRO A 1000 12.47 -96.10 35.09
C PRO A 1000 12.64 -96.05 36.64
N PRO A 1001 12.55 -94.90 37.39
CA PRO A 1001 12.62 -93.45 37.10
C PRO A 1001 13.76 -92.79 37.93
N ALA A 1002 13.81 -91.52 38.40
CA ALA A 1002 13.00 -90.28 38.40
C ALA A 1002 13.93 -89.07 38.66
N VAL A 1003 13.41 -87.82 38.62
CA VAL A 1003 13.47 -86.81 39.72
C VAL A 1003 12.88 -85.45 39.28
N ASP A 1004 11.79 -85.09 39.95
CA ASP A 1004 11.32 -83.79 40.49
C ASP A 1004 11.19 -82.48 39.68
N ASP A 1005 10.21 -81.71 40.18
CA ASP A 1005 9.81 -80.30 40.02
C ASP A 1005 10.95 -79.23 40.06
N GLU A 1006 10.75 -77.92 39.77
CA GLU A 1006 9.53 -77.10 39.61
C GLU A 1006 9.79 -75.87 38.68
N THR A 1007 8.73 -75.16 38.25
CA THR A 1007 8.64 -73.77 37.71
C THR A 1007 9.82 -73.10 36.97
N ASN A 1008 9.51 -72.46 35.82
CA ASN A 1008 10.03 -71.10 35.55
C ASN A 1008 9.17 -70.31 34.53
N GLU A 1009 9.24 -68.98 34.59
CA GLU A 1009 8.52 -68.06 33.69
C GLU A 1009 9.43 -67.63 32.51
N GLU A 1010 8.90 -67.65 31.27
CA GLU A 1010 9.64 -67.16 30.10
C GLU A 1010 9.50 -65.64 29.93
N THR A 1011 10.44 -64.87 30.48
CA THR A 1011 10.70 -63.48 30.04
C THR A 1011 11.79 -63.45 28.97
N PRO A 1012 11.50 -63.08 27.71
CA PRO A 1012 12.51 -63.01 26.65
C PRO A 1012 13.45 -61.81 26.85
N ALA A 1013 14.75 -62.06 26.88
CA ALA A 1013 15.77 -61.01 26.97
C ALA A 1013 15.85 -60.20 25.66
N PRO A 1014 16.04 -58.86 25.71
CA PRO A 1014 16.13 -58.02 24.52
C PRO A 1014 17.45 -58.21 23.74
N PRO A 1015 17.47 -57.98 22.42
CA PRO A 1015 18.65 -58.17 21.58
C PRO A 1015 19.75 -57.13 21.84
N ALA A 1016 21.00 -57.51 21.50
CA ALA A 1016 22.22 -56.77 21.85
C ALA A 1016 22.36 -55.39 21.17
N GLN A 1017 22.97 -54.44 21.88
CA GLN A 1017 23.31 -53.10 21.40
C GLN A 1017 24.76 -53.07 20.85
N PRO A 1018 25.01 -52.66 19.59
CA PRO A 1018 26.37 -52.69 19.02
C PRO A 1018 27.36 -51.64 19.57
N ASN A 1019 26.89 -50.52 20.13
CA ASN A 1019 27.74 -49.33 20.35
C ASN A 1019 28.14 -49.04 21.82
N ALA A 1020 27.70 -49.84 22.80
CA ALA A 1020 28.06 -49.59 24.21
C ALA A 1020 29.55 -49.88 24.51
N GLU A 1021 30.15 -50.82 23.77
CA GLU A 1021 31.51 -51.30 24.04
C GLU A 1021 32.61 -50.30 23.59
N GLU A 1022 32.37 -49.52 22.54
CA GLU A 1022 33.31 -48.46 22.11
C GLU A 1022 33.39 -47.30 23.09
N VAL A 1023 32.26 -46.92 23.71
CA VAL A 1023 32.20 -45.83 24.69
C VAL A 1023 33.05 -46.19 25.92
N LEU A 1024 32.87 -47.40 26.45
CA LEU A 1024 33.66 -47.93 27.56
C LEU A 1024 35.16 -48.06 27.23
N LYS A 1025 35.51 -48.40 25.98
CA LYS A 1025 36.91 -48.42 25.51
C LYS A 1025 37.51 -47.00 25.47
N LYS A 1026 36.79 -46.00 24.95
CA LYS A 1026 37.27 -44.61 24.93
C LYS A 1026 37.40 -44.03 26.34
N ASP A 1027 36.49 -44.33 27.28
CA ASP A 1027 36.62 -43.93 28.68
C ASP A 1027 37.91 -44.47 29.34
N ALA A 1028 38.25 -45.74 29.08
CA ALA A 1028 39.50 -46.33 29.57
C ALA A 1028 40.74 -45.63 28.99
N THR A 1029 40.78 -45.36 27.68
CA THR A 1029 41.89 -44.66 27.03
C THR A 1029 42.04 -43.21 27.53
N ILE A 1030 40.95 -42.50 27.80
CA ILE A 1030 40.99 -41.13 28.35
C ILE A 1030 41.60 -41.11 29.75
N ALA A 1031 41.31 -42.13 30.59
CA ALA A 1031 41.90 -42.28 31.92
C ALA A 1031 43.39 -42.67 31.87
N GLU A 1032 43.77 -43.57 30.95
CA GLU A 1032 45.17 -43.99 30.76
C GLU A 1032 46.05 -42.82 30.28
N LEU A 1033 45.58 -42.03 29.31
CA LEU A 1033 46.25 -40.81 28.86
C LEU A 1033 46.37 -39.75 29.98
N GLN A 1034 45.40 -39.65 30.89
CA GLN A 1034 45.48 -38.74 32.04
C GLN A 1034 46.54 -39.19 33.07
N ALA A 1035 46.73 -40.50 33.24
CA ALA A 1035 47.84 -41.02 34.06
C ALA A 1035 49.20 -40.70 33.42
N GLN A 1036 49.35 -40.89 32.10
CA GLN A 1036 50.59 -40.60 31.38
C GLN A 1036 50.93 -39.10 31.37
N VAL A 1037 49.95 -38.21 31.17
CA VAL A 1037 50.16 -36.75 31.29
C VAL A 1037 50.71 -36.40 32.67
N LYS A 1038 50.13 -36.95 33.75
CA LYS A 1038 50.58 -36.70 35.12
C LYS A 1038 51.98 -37.25 35.39
N GLU A 1039 52.33 -38.43 34.86
CA GLU A 1039 53.70 -38.97 34.97
C GLU A 1039 54.72 -38.11 34.22
N LEU A 1040 54.33 -37.45 33.13
CA LEU A 1040 55.16 -36.48 32.41
C LEU A 1040 55.29 -35.12 33.12
N GLU A 1041 54.31 -34.71 33.94
CA GLU A 1041 54.43 -33.51 34.80
C GLU A 1041 55.55 -33.66 35.84
N GLU A 1042 55.74 -34.86 36.39
CA GLU A 1042 56.80 -35.13 37.37
C GLU A 1042 58.19 -35.31 36.71
N ASN A 1043 58.25 -35.57 35.40
CA ASN A 1043 59.48 -35.84 34.64
C ASN A 1043 59.92 -34.71 33.67
N GLY A 1044 59.15 -33.64 33.53
CA GLY A 1044 59.61 -32.36 32.93
C GLY A 1044 59.84 -32.36 31.40
N ASN A 1045 59.04 -33.10 30.62
CA ASN A 1045 59.12 -33.10 29.15
C ASN A 1045 57.91 -32.39 28.50
N ASP A 1046 57.91 -31.05 28.60
CA ASP A 1046 56.77 -30.19 28.23
C ASP A 1046 56.25 -30.40 26.80
N ALA A 1047 57.13 -30.64 25.83
CA ALA A 1047 56.75 -30.81 24.42
C ALA A 1047 55.88 -32.06 24.20
N GLN A 1048 56.17 -33.14 24.92
CA GLN A 1048 55.43 -34.39 24.83
C GLN A 1048 54.14 -34.36 25.68
N LYS A 1049 54.17 -33.65 26.81
CA LYS A 1049 52.98 -33.32 27.60
C LYS A 1049 51.93 -32.57 26.77
N VAL A 1050 52.30 -31.46 26.12
CA VAL A 1050 51.37 -30.62 25.34
C VAL A 1050 50.75 -31.36 24.14
N ALA A 1051 51.44 -32.37 23.59
CA ALA A 1051 50.86 -33.24 22.56
C ALA A 1051 49.74 -34.13 23.12
N LEU A 1052 50.00 -34.82 24.23
CA LEU A 1052 49.05 -35.73 24.87
C LEU A 1052 47.86 -35.00 25.52
N GLU A 1053 48.07 -33.79 26.05
CA GLU A 1053 46.98 -32.92 26.53
C GLU A 1053 46.01 -32.56 25.39
N ARG A 1054 46.53 -32.17 24.22
CA ARG A 1054 45.71 -31.88 23.03
C ARG A 1054 44.93 -33.11 22.53
N GLU A 1055 45.53 -34.28 22.58
CA GLU A 1055 44.87 -35.54 22.22
C GLU A 1055 43.74 -35.89 23.21
N ASN A 1056 44.00 -35.76 24.51
CA ASN A 1056 42.99 -35.96 25.56
C ASN A 1056 41.80 -34.98 25.42
N ASP A 1057 42.06 -33.71 25.10
CA ASP A 1057 41.04 -32.69 24.89
C ASP A 1057 40.31 -32.79 23.53
N ASN A 1058 40.87 -33.48 22.54
CA ASN A 1058 40.16 -33.87 21.33
C ASN A 1058 39.23 -35.06 21.62
N LEU A 1059 39.73 -36.11 22.28
CA LEU A 1059 38.93 -37.30 22.65
C LEU A 1059 37.76 -36.96 23.57
N LYS A 1060 37.93 -36.05 24.56
CA LYS A 1060 36.84 -35.51 25.38
C LYS A 1060 35.76 -34.81 24.54
N ARG A 1061 36.14 -34.06 23.49
CA ARG A 1061 35.19 -33.37 22.61
C ARG A 1061 34.43 -34.35 21.72
N GLU A 1062 35.07 -35.40 21.20
CA GLU A 1062 34.37 -36.49 20.51
C GLU A 1062 33.36 -37.19 21.44
N TYR A 1063 33.80 -37.58 22.64
CA TYR A 1063 32.97 -38.26 23.63
C TYR A 1063 31.73 -37.43 24.01
N GLY A 1064 31.90 -36.13 24.22
CA GLY A 1064 30.79 -35.20 24.47
C GLY A 1064 29.80 -35.13 23.30
N MET A 1065 30.29 -35.11 22.06
CA MET A 1065 29.42 -35.13 20.87
C MET A 1065 28.67 -36.45 20.71
N MET A 1066 29.34 -37.61 20.90
CA MET A 1066 28.69 -38.93 20.87
C MET A 1066 27.61 -39.06 21.95
N THR A 1067 27.90 -38.62 23.17
CA THR A 1067 26.97 -38.67 24.31
C THR A 1067 25.74 -37.79 24.07
N MET A 1068 25.93 -36.56 23.56
CA MET A 1068 24.82 -35.69 23.19
C MET A 1068 23.97 -36.24 22.03
N ALA A 1069 24.59 -36.85 21.02
CA ALA A 1069 23.88 -37.46 19.91
C ALA A 1069 23.04 -38.67 20.36
N TRP A 1070 23.57 -39.52 21.25
CA TRP A 1070 22.85 -40.65 21.82
C TRP A 1070 21.64 -40.20 22.66
N TYR A 1071 21.79 -39.17 23.49
CA TYR A 1071 20.68 -38.61 24.27
C TYR A 1071 19.56 -38.01 23.39
N ASP A 1072 19.91 -37.28 22.33
CA ASP A 1072 18.93 -36.70 21.41
C ASP A 1072 18.21 -37.79 20.58
N LEU A 1073 18.92 -38.83 20.16
CA LEU A 1073 18.33 -39.99 19.48
C LEU A 1073 17.38 -40.77 20.39
N SER A 1074 17.80 -41.05 21.63
CA SER A 1074 16.98 -41.75 22.64
C SER A 1074 15.69 -40.97 22.96
N SER A 1075 15.80 -39.65 23.14
CA SER A 1075 14.67 -38.73 23.34
C SER A 1075 13.65 -38.79 22.19
N ARG A 1076 14.11 -38.81 20.93
CA ARG A 1076 13.25 -38.94 19.74
C ARG A 1076 12.59 -40.31 19.64
N VAL A 1077 13.28 -41.39 20.00
CA VAL A 1077 12.73 -42.76 19.96
C VAL A 1077 11.68 -42.99 21.06
N GLN A 1078 11.77 -42.27 22.19
CA GLN A 1078 10.80 -42.38 23.29
C GLN A 1078 9.54 -41.50 23.14
N SER A 1079 9.47 -40.58 22.17
CA SER A 1079 8.41 -39.57 22.04
C SER A 1079 7.36 -39.89 20.95
N ASN A 1080 6.64 -41.00 21.12
CA ASN A 1080 5.66 -41.54 20.16
C ASN A 1080 4.30 -40.80 20.05
N THR A 1081 4.26 -39.47 20.22
CA THR A 1081 3.03 -38.65 20.09
C THR A 1081 3.28 -37.31 19.40
N VAL A 1082 2.66 -37.11 18.23
CA VAL A 1082 2.68 -35.83 17.50
C VAL A 1082 1.65 -34.87 18.10
N MET A 1083 2.10 -33.94 18.94
CA MET A 1083 1.30 -32.85 19.50
C MET A 1083 1.57 -31.54 18.76
N LEU A 1084 0.61 -31.07 17.96
CA LEU A 1084 0.64 -29.74 17.36
C LEU A 1084 0.17 -28.68 18.38
N GLN A 1085 1.12 -28.13 19.16
CA GLN A 1085 0.87 -26.93 19.97
C GLN A 1085 1.61 -25.71 19.39
N ARG A 1086 0.86 -24.62 19.16
CA ARG A 1086 1.42 -23.29 18.87
C ARG A 1086 2.03 -22.71 20.14
N ARG A 1087 3.34 -22.43 20.17
CA ARG A 1087 3.96 -21.46 21.10
C ARG A 1087 5.23 -20.87 20.49
N SER A 1088 5.54 -19.64 20.91
CA SER A 1088 6.43 -18.72 20.22
C SER A 1088 7.86 -18.71 20.76
N GLU A 1089 8.59 -19.83 20.60
CA GLU A 1089 10.04 -19.88 20.84
C GLU A 1089 10.79 -20.52 19.66
N VAL A 1090 11.90 -19.90 19.24
CA VAL A 1090 12.71 -20.40 18.13
C VAL A 1090 13.43 -21.69 18.55
N SER A 1091 13.12 -22.79 17.85
CA SER A 1091 13.81 -24.07 18.05
C SER A 1091 15.32 -23.93 17.75
N LYS A 1092 16.14 -23.97 18.80
CA LYS A 1092 17.60 -23.79 18.72
C LYS A 1092 18.24 -25.00 18.03
N SER A 1093 18.37 -24.90 16.71
CA SER A 1093 18.91 -25.93 15.81
C SER A 1093 20.13 -26.66 16.38
N TRP A 1094 20.13 -27.98 16.23
CA TRP A 1094 21.19 -28.90 16.67
C TRP A 1094 22.58 -28.44 16.21
N ILE A 1095 22.70 -27.96 14.96
CA ILE A 1095 23.93 -27.39 14.39
C ILE A 1095 24.47 -26.19 15.20
N ASN A 1096 23.61 -25.34 15.77
CA ASN A 1096 24.06 -24.20 16.59
C ASN A 1096 24.49 -24.60 18.01
N LYS A 1097 24.01 -25.75 18.54
CA LYS A 1097 24.58 -26.34 19.75
C LYS A 1097 25.94 -26.97 19.45
N GLN A 1098 26.05 -27.72 18.35
CA GLN A 1098 27.28 -28.38 17.91
C GLN A 1098 28.40 -27.37 17.62
N ARG A 1099 28.13 -26.28 16.88
CA ARG A 1099 29.10 -25.20 16.61
C ARG A 1099 29.65 -24.55 17.90
N ARG A 1100 28.83 -24.40 18.95
CA ARG A 1100 29.27 -23.89 20.26
C ARG A 1100 30.11 -24.89 21.06
N ALA A 1101 29.96 -26.19 20.84
CA ALA A 1101 30.79 -27.21 21.47
C ALA A 1101 32.17 -27.35 20.78
N VAL A 1102 32.23 -27.08 19.47
CA VAL A 1102 33.47 -27.18 18.68
C VAL A 1102 34.38 -25.96 18.86
N ASN A 1103 33.83 -24.74 18.93
CA ASN A 1103 34.60 -23.49 19.13
C ASN A 1103 34.14 -22.73 20.39
N PRO A 1104 34.82 -22.92 21.55
CA PRO A 1104 34.52 -22.21 22.80
C PRO A 1104 35.34 -20.93 23.03
N THR A 1105 36.26 -20.56 22.13
CA THR A 1105 37.14 -19.39 22.28
C THR A 1105 36.39 -18.06 22.04
N GLY A 1106 36.65 -17.08 22.89
CA GLY A 1106 35.80 -15.90 23.04
C GLY A 1106 35.99 -14.79 22.00
N ARG A 1107 34.93 -13.98 21.84
CA ARG A 1107 34.99 -12.69 21.13
C ARG A 1107 35.91 -11.70 21.85
N ARG A 1108 36.62 -10.89 21.06
CA ARG A 1108 36.78 -9.46 21.32
C ARG A 1108 36.11 -8.71 20.17
#